data_AF-A0A9D6JI16-F1
#
_entry.id   AF-A0A9D6JI16-F1
#
_cell.length_a   1.000
_cell.length_b   1.000
_cell.length_c   1.000
_cell.angle_alpha   90.00
_cell.angle_beta   90.00
_cell.angle_gamma   90.00
#
_symmetry.space_group_name_H-M   'P 1'
#
loop_
_entity.id
_entity.type
_entity.pdbx_description
1 polymer ?
#
loop_
_entity_poly.entity_id
_entity_poly.type
_entity_poly.pdbx_seq_one_letter_code
_entity_poly.pdbx_strand_id
1 'polypeptide(L)'
;KDKKSKEKLPKAKSGVIADVSESQKEFEKRATQKQDISDLATDADEAALPEAELQTAGAMEAIELYKNLLVKYPYYERNDQVLYQLSRAYEETGQIEKAMVVLNQLVKDYPGSRHFDEAQFRRAEYFFTRKKYLDSEEAYQAVLDIGVGSVFYELSLYKQGWVYFKQDMYEEALNDFIALLDYKIASGFDFENIENAIEKKRIDDTYRVISLSFSYLGGPQAIVDYFDKHGLRDYEASIYSHLGEYYLETRRYADAAQSYNFFVERNPLHKVAPHFHIRVIEIYLAGGFPKLVVEAKKNFASNYGLRSTYWTFHDINSSPEVLAYLKANLADLANHYHALYQDKRLVKDKPENFNEASRWYRAYLESFPEDVKAPVMNFQLAELLLENANFRDAALEYERTAYSYPVHEKSDSAGYAAVYAYREHLKVAPQSERMVIKREIIRSSLQFADIYPKHEKAPLVMVAATDDLYELKDYVLAVKTGRKMLEVYPNAEKGLRRSAWLVVAHGSFDLTSYQDAELGYIQVLALSEKDDADREKITENLAASIYKQGEQALKLEDYKLAAAHYLRVGQVTPAAKIRPTADYDAAAALISLKDWKQAADVLLAFRANFPKHELQPEITKKLAIVYREDGKQLLAAGEFERIEREATNADLRREALLEAADLYEAGGDQDSALKVYQRFVAAFPEPIDFVLETRQKIADIFKKKNDMVSYTAQLDIIVKTDARAGKARTDRTRFLAANAALYLSQPVYDEFVAIKLVKPFKKNLDKKKAQMKVAIDTYTKLVDYGVGDVTAAVTYQIAEIYLQFSRSLVESERPDNLNAEELEQYELAIEEQAYPFEEKAIKVHEKNMELLATGIYNDWIDKSIARLSVMVPARYARPEMPSEFISSLTQQAYVPVTPAATTQPVM
;
A
#
# COMPACT_ATOMS: atom_id res chain seq x y z
N LYS A 1 24.83 34.99 -12.10
CA LYS A 1 25.75 35.30 -10.95
C LYS A 1 26.88 34.27 -11.06
N ASP A 2 27.66 34.32 -12.14
CA ASP A 2 28.43 33.17 -12.64
C ASP A 2 29.92 33.35 -12.41
N LYS A 3 30.31 33.30 -11.14
CA LYS A 3 31.70 33.24 -10.71
C LYS A 3 31.82 32.18 -9.62
N LYS A 4 31.97 30.92 -10.03
CA LYS A 4 32.39 29.70 -9.30
C LYS A 4 31.82 28.54 -10.15
N SER A 5 32.54 27.76 -10.94
CA SER A 5 33.87 27.18 -10.85
C SER A 5 34.46 27.04 -12.26
N LYS A 6 35.53 27.76 -12.57
CA LYS A 6 36.37 27.39 -13.72
C LYS A 6 37.33 26.31 -13.23
N GLU A 7 36.88 25.06 -13.15
CA GLU A 7 37.81 23.93 -13.32
C GLU A 7 38.42 24.16 -14.71
N LYS A 8 39.67 24.65 -14.74
CA LYS A 8 40.40 24.72 -16.00
C LYS A 8 40.50 23.28 -16.48
N LEU A 9 39.90 22.97 -17.63
CA LEU A 9 40.14 21.72 -18.35
C LEU A 9 41.66 21.46 -18.29
N PRO A 10 42.09 20.24 -17.92
CA PRO A 10 43.51 19.92 -17.90
C PRO A 10 44.07 20.23 -19.28
N LYS A 11 44.97 21.21 -19.36
CA LYS A 11 45.69 21.49 -20.61
C LYS A 11 46.54 20.26 -20.91
N ALA A 12 46.45 19.75 -22.12
CA ALA A 12 47.40 18.74 -22.57
C ALA A 12 48.79 19.38 -22.60
N LYS A 13 49.58 19.23 -21.52
CA LYS A 13 51.04 19.39 -21.59
C LYS A 13 51.59 18.06 -22.11
N SER A 14 51.33 17.75 -23.37
CA SER A 14 52.01 16.66 -24.05
C SER A 14 53.18 17.24 -24.84
N GLY A 15 54.33 16.56 -24.85
CA GLY A 15 55.47 16.89 -25.74
C GLY A 15 55.17 16.69 -27.22
N VAL A 16 53.88 16.57 -27.57
CA VAL A 16 53.35 16.21 -28.89
C VAL A 16 52.76 17.43 -29.60
N ILE A 17 52.47 18.52 -28.86
CA ILE A 17 52.07 19.81 -29.43
C ILE A 17 53.31 20.69 -29.60
N ALA A 18 53.54 21.17 -30.81
CA ALA A 18 54.68 22.01 -31.16
C ALA A 18 54.75 23.32 -30.34
N ASP A 19 55.96 23.77 -30.04
CA ASP A 19 56.21 25.10 -29.47
C ASP A 19 56.76 26.01 -30.56
N VAL A 20 55.97 27.00 -30.98
CA VAL A 20 56.29 27.96 -32.05
C VAL A 20 56.51 29.38 -31.53
N SER A 21 56.67 29.55 -30.22
CA SER A 21 56.67 30.85 -29.52
C SER A 21 57.73 31.88 -29.96
N GLU A 22 58.73 31.48 -30.74
CA GLU A 22 59.71 32.41 -31.33
C GLU A 22 59.09 33.24 -32.47
N SER A 23 59.32 34.56 -32.46
CA SER A 23 58.76 35.43 -33.49
C SER A 23 59.35 35.13 -34.88
N GLN A 24 58.53 35.27 -35.94
CA GLN A 24 58.94 34.98 -37.33
C GLN A 24 60.20 35.75 -37.75
N LYS A 25 60.35 36.98 -37.27
CA LYS A 25 61.51 37.83 -37.58
C LYS A 25 62.79 37.35 -36.90
N GLU A 26 62.70 36.87 -35.65
CA GLU A 26 63.85 36.34 -34.92
C GLU A 26 64.28 34.99 -35.48
N PHE A 27 63.30 34.14 -35.78
CA PHE A 27 63.49 32.87 -36.48
C PHE A 27 64.21 33.06 -37.82
N GLU A 28 63.66 33.85 -38.75
CA GLU A 28 64.27 34.05 -40.07
C GLU A 28 65.68 34.61 -39.98
N LYS A 29 65.90 35.56 -39.06
CA LYS A 29 67.23 36.14 -38.85
C LYS A 29 68.23 35.10 -38.33
N ARG A 30 67.81 34.19 -37.45
CA ARG A 30 68.67 33.18 -36.83
C ARG A 30 68.96 32.02 -37.79
N ALA A 31 67.93 31.46 -38.41
CA ALA A 31 68.03 30.28 -39.25
C ALA A 31 68.79 30.52 -40.57
N THR A 32 68.82 31.78 -41.05
CA THR A 32 69.53 32.17 -42.29
C THR A 32 70.93 32.75 -42.06
N GLN A 33 71.47 32.71 -40.83
CA GLN A 33 72.85 33.15 -40.58
C GLN A 33 73.88 32.14 -41.10
N LYS A 34 75.09 32.64 -41.40
CA LYS A 34 76.25 31.80 -41.75
C LYS A 34 76.54 30.86 -40.59
N GLN A 35 76.64 29.56 -40.86
CA GLN A 35 76.94 28.58 -39.81
C GLN A 35 78.44 28.48 -39.53
N ASP A 36 78.77 28.21 -38.28
CA ASP A 36 80.11 27.80 -37.90
C ASP A 36 80.30 26.34 -38.34
N ILE A 37 81.29 26.12 -39.21
CA ILE A 37 81.62 24.81 -39.77
C ILE A 37 82.95 24.28 -39.22
N SER A 38 83.51 24.91 -38.18
CA SER A 38 84.77 24.50 -37.57
C SER A 38 84.74 23.05 -37.05
N ASP A 39 83.60 22.60 -36.51
CA ASP A 39 83.42 21.23 -36.02
C ASP A 39 83.21 20.17 -37.14
N LEU A 40 82.90 20.61 -38.37
CA LEU A 40 82.69 19.75 -39.54
C LEU A 40 83.92 19.69 -40.47
N ALA A 41 84.85 20.63 -40.29
CA ALA A 41 86.09 20.65 -41.03
C ALA A 41 86.95 19.44 -40.62
N THR A 42 87.49 18.73 -41.61
CA THR A 42 88.36 17.60 -41.35
C THR A 42 89.75 18.10 -40.91
N ASP A 43 90.09 17.94 -39.62
CA ASP A 43 91.46 18.05 -39.10
C ASP A 43 92.32 16.83 -39.52
N ALA A 44 92.27 16.47 -40.81
CA ALA A 44 92.92 15.28 -41.35
C ALA A 44 94.20 15.64 -42.15
N ASP A 45 95.33 15.41 -41.49
CA ASP A 45 96.72 15.45 -41.95
C ASP A 45 97.25 16.83 -42.41
N GLU A 46 97.93 17.52 -41.48
CA GLU A 46 99.10 18.35 -41.75
C GLU A 46 100.24 17.48 -42.34
N ALA A 47 100.03 16.89 -43.51
CA ALA A 47 101.10 16.29 -44.27
C ALA A 47 101.94 17.41 -44.88
N ALA A 48 102.98 17.80 -44.14
CA ALA A 48 104.07 18.73 -44.45
C ALA A 48 104.04 19.32 -45.87
N LEU A 49 103.50 20.53 -45.97
CA LEU A 49 104.03 21.52 -46.92
C LEU A 49 105.55 21.64 -46.66
N PRO A 50 106.42 21.89 -47.67
CA PRO A 50 107.87 21.96 -47.47
C PRO A 50 108.22 22.87 -46.26
N GLU A 51 108.65 22.25 -45.18
CA GLU A 51 108.56 22.81 -43.83
C GLU A 51 109.84 23.56 -43.46
N ALA A 52 109.74 24.89 -43.33
CA ALA A 52 110.68 25.73 -42.58
C ALA A 52 110.14 27.12 -42.18
N GLU A 53 109.00 27.61 -42.72
CA GLU A 53 108.49 28.96 -42.39
C GLU A 53 106.99 29.03 -42.03
N LEU A 54 106.26 27.90 -42.01
CA LEU A 54 104.78 27.92 -41.97
C LEU A 54 104.14 27.74 -40.57
N GLN A 55 104.90 27.43 -39.52
CA GLN A 55 104.33 27.17 -38.18
C GLN A 55 104.25 28.40 -37.25
N THR A 56 104.69 29.58 -37.70
CA THR A 56 104.54 30.85 -36.95
C THR A 56 104.29 32.05 -37.88
N ALA A 57 103.60 31.83 -39.00
CA ALA A 57 103.25 32.88 -39.94
C ALA A 57 101.84 33.40 -39.64
N GLY A 58 101.66 34.72 -39.53
CA GLY A 58 100.31 35.31 -39.49
C GLY A 58 99.58 35.02 -40.79
N ALA A 59 98.23 34.98 -40.79
CA ALA A 59 97.43 34.65 -41.99
C ALA A 59 97.78 35.47 -43.25
N MET A 60 98.33 36.68 -43.10
CA MET A 60 98.85 37.50 -44.22
C MET A 60 100.14 36.97 -44.85
N GLU A 61 101.04 36.38 -44.06
CA GLU A 61 102.30 35.79 -44.54
C GLU A 61 102.03 34.46 -45.27
N ALA A 62 101.07 33.67 -44.76
CA ALA A 62 100.62 32.44 -45.40
C ALA A 62 100.03 32.70 -46.82
N ILE A 63 99.29 33.80 -47.01
CA ILE A 63 98.76 34.19 -48.33
C ILE A 63 99.86 34.37 -49.37
N GLU A 64 100.93 35.12 -49.04
CA GLU A 64 102.02 35.36 -49.98
C GLU A 64 102.82 34.08 -50.25
N LEU A 65 102.99 33.21 -49.24
CA LEU A 65 103.59 31.89 -49.40
C LEU A 65 102.80 31.00 -50.37
N TYR A 66 101.49 30.85 -50.18
CA TYR A 66 100.66 30.03 -51.06
C TYR A 66 100.58 30.59 -52.48
N LYS A 67 100.47 31.92 -52.66
CA LYS A 67 100.53 32.56 -53.99
C LYS A 67 101.85 32.26 -54.70
N ASN A 68 102.98 32.36 -54.01
CA ASN A 68 104.28 32.06 -54.56
C ASN A 68 104.42 30.56 -54.91
N LEU A 69 103.86 29.67 -54.08
CA LEU A 69 103.87 28.23 -54.34
C LEU A 69 103.11 27.87 -55.62
N LEU A 70 101.92 28.46 -55.82
CA LEU A 70 101.10 28.25 -57.03
C LEU A 70 101.78 28.78 -58.31
N VAL A 71 102.50 29.90 -58.22
CA VAL A 71 103.25 30.47 -59.37
C VAL A 71 104.52 29.67 -59.67
N LYS A 72 105.27 29.27 -58.63
CA LYS A 72 106.56 28.58 -58.77
C LYS A 72 106.40 27.12 -59.16
N TYR A 73 105.29 26.48 -58.78
CA TYR A 73 104.99 25.08 -59.10
C TYR A 73 103.58 24.91 -59.71
N PRO A 74 103.36 25.32 -60.98
CA PRO A 74 102.03 25.28 -61.62
C PRO A 74 101.42 23.87 -61.76
N TYR A 75 102.24 22.81 -61.74
CA TYR A 75 101.83 21.41 -61.90
C TYR A 75 102.01 20.57 -60.62
N TYR A 76 102.09 21.21 -59.45
CA TYR A 76 102.23 20.48 -58.19
C TYR A 76 100.96 19.66 -57.91
N GLU A 77 101.15 18.38 -57.60
CA GLU A 77 100.05 17.39 -57.44
C GLU A 77 99.04 17.80 -56.37
N ARG A 78 99.48 18.54 -55.34
CA ARG A 78 98.61 19.03 -54.24
C ARG A 78 98.25 20.50 -54.37
N ASN A 79 98.22 21.05 -55.60
CA ASN A 79 97.81 22.43 -55.82
C ASN A 79 96.36 22.69 -55.40
N ASP A 80 95.51 21.67 -55.39
CA ASP A 80 94.17 21.73 -54.81
C ASP A 80 94.21 22.05 -53.30
N GLN A 81 95.08 21.40 -52.52
CA GLN A 81 95.29 21.68 -51.10
C GLN A 81 95.83 23.09 -50.90
N VAL A 82 96.76 23.54 -51.75
CA VAL A 82 97.34 24.90 -51.68
C VAL A 82 96.27 25.96 -51.98
N LEU A 83 95.44 25.76 -52.99
CA LEU A 83 94.31 26.64 -53.31
C LEU A 83 93.29 26.65 -52.16
N TYR A 84 92.96 25.50 -51.59
CA TYR A 84 92.07 25.42 -50.44
C TYR A 84 92.62 26.22 -49.23
N GLN A 85 93.89 26.00 -48.84
CA GLN A 85 94.51 26.74 -47.73
C GLN A 85 94.67 28.24 -48.01
N LEU A 86 94.94 28.62 -49.27
CA LEU A 86 94.93 30.02 -49.69
C LEU A 86 93.55 30.66 -49.55
N SER A 87 92.48 29.93 -49.93
CA SER A 87 91.12 30.41 -49.76
C SER A 87 90.78 30.64 -48.28
N ARG A 88 91.17 29.69 -47.41
CA ARG A 88 91.02 29.81 -45.95
C ARG A 88 91.77 31.00 -45.36
N ALA A 89 93.04 31.19 -45.73
CA ALA A 89 93.83 32.32 -45.25
C ALA A 89 93.23 33.66 -45.70
N TYR A 90 92.66 33.72 -46.92
CA TYR A 90 91.89 34.89 -47.36
C TYR A 90 90.61 35.10 -46.54
N GLU A 91 89.88 34.04 -46.16
CA GLU A 91 88.71 34.17 -45.29
C GLU A 91 89.08 34.65 -43.88
N GLU A 92 90.14 34.08 -43.27
CA GLU A 92 90.64 34.45 -41.95
C GLU A 92 91.09 35.92 -41.87
N THR A 93 91.60 36.47 -42.98
CA THR A 93 91.97 37.90 -43.09
C THR A 93 90.82 38.81 -43.55
N GLY A 94 89.59 38.30 -43.68
CA GLY A 94 88.41 39.05 -44.11
C GLY A 94 88.36 39.40 -45.60
N GLN A 95 89.28 38.86 -46.41
CA GLN A 95 89.36 39.08 -47.87
C GLN A 95 88.45 38.12 -48.64
N ILE A 96 87.16 38.11 -48.31
CA ILE A 96 86.17 37.13 -48.77
C ILE A 96 86.05 37.06 -50.30
N GLU A 97 86.13 38.20 -51.00
CA GLU A 97 86.07 38.23 -52.47
C GLU A 97 87.25 37.50 -53.11
N LYS A 98 88.45 37.60 -52.52
CA LYS A 98 89.63 36.87 -53.01
C LYS A 98 89.56 35.39 -52.68
N ALA A 99 89.08 35.04 -51.48
CA ALA A 99 88.80 33.65 -51.12
C ALA A 99 87.87 32.99 -52.16
N MET A 100 86.80 33.70 -52.57
CA MET A 100 85.85 33.20 -53.55
C MET A 100 86.46 32.98 -54.94
N VAL A 101 87.37 33.86 -55.39
CA VAL A 101 88.11 33.66 -56.65
C VAL A 101 88.93 32.36 -56.58
N VAL A 102 89.59 32.12 -55.45
CA VAL A 102 90.40 30.91 -55.24
C VAL A 102 89.53 29.66 -55.14
N LEU A 103 88.39 29.71 -54.45
CA LEU A 103 87.42 28.60 -54.39
C LEU A 103 86.83 28.27 -55.77
N ASN A 104 86.51 29.27 -56.58
CA ASN A 104 86.06 29.06 -57.96
C ASN A 104 87.12 28.37 -58.81
N GLN A 105 88.40 28.73 -58.61
CA GLN A 105 89.51 28.07 -59.29
C GLN A 105 89.65 26.61 -58.82
N LEU A 106 89.60 26.37 -57.51
CA LEU A 106 89.69 25.03 -56.93
C LEU A 106 88.62 24.08 -57.49
N VAL A 107 87.35 24.51 -57.46
CA VAL A 107 86.22 23.69 -57.92
C VAL A 107 86.28 23.44 -59.44
N LYS A 108 86.74 24.42 -60.21
CA LYS A 108 86.83 24.32 -61.68
C LYS A 108 87.99 23.42 -62.12
N ASP A 109 89.17 23.63 -61.56
CA ASP A 109 90.40 23.00 -62.02
C ASP A 109 90.62 21.62 -61.37
N TYR A 110 90.04 21.40 -60.17
CA TYR A 110 90.20 20.16 -59.38
C TYR A 110 88.86 19.59 -58.88
N PRO A 111 87.95 19.16 -59.78
CA PRO A 111 86.63 18.63 -59.40
C PRO A 111 86.68 17.31 -58.62
N GLY A 112 87.82 16.60 -58.62
CA GLY A 112 88.04 15.38 -57.82
C GLY A 112 88.78 15.62 -56.49
N SER A 113 89.00 16.87 -56.08
CA SER A 113 89.72 17.17 -54.84
C SER A 113 88.95 16.66 -53.61
N ARG A 114 89.68 16.19 -52.59
CA ARG A 114 89.09 15.86 -51.28
C ARG A 114 88.45 17.07 -50.58
N HIS A 115 88.82 18.29 -51.01
CA HIS A 115 88.28 19.55 -50.47
C HIS A 115 87.12 20.09 -51.30
N PHE A 116 86.66 19.34 -52.32
CA PHE A 116 85.64 19.80 -53.24
C PHE A 116 84.30 20.08 -52.55
N ASP A 117 83.85 19.18 -51.67
CA ASP A 117 82.57 19.33 -50.97
C ASP A 117 82.56 20.53 -50.02
N GLU A 118 83.62 20.73 -49.23
CA GLU A 118 83.76 21.91 -48.38
C GLU A 118 83.89 23.20 -49.22
N ALA A 119 84.65 23.15 -50.32
CA ALA A 119 84.80 24.30 -51.21
C ALA A 119 83.45 24.70 -51.81
N GLN A 120 82.67 23.73 -52.26
CA GLN A 120 81.31 23.95 -52.76
C GLN A 120 80.37 24.47 -51.67
N PHE A 121 80.42 23.90 -50.47
CA PHE A 121 79.64 24.38 -49.32
C PHE A 121 79.96 25.84 -48.97
N ARG A 122 81.25 26.21 -48.93
CA ARG A 122 81.68 27.60 -48.67
C ARG A 122 81.27 28.55 -49.80
N ARG A 123 81.37 28.12 -51.07
CA ARG A 123 80.86 28.88 -52.22
C ARG A 123 79.35 29.11 -52.09
N ALA A 124 78.60 28.09 -51.69
CA ALA A 124 77.17 28.19 -51.49
C ALA A 124 76.81 29.20 -50.39
N GLU A 125 77.44 29.13 -49.20
CA GLU A 125 77.23 30.12 -48.12
C GLU A 125 77.63 31.56 -48.55
N TYR A 126 78.68 31.69 -49.37
CA TYR A 126 79.09 32.97 -49.95
C TYR A 126 77.97 33.58 -50.83
N PHE A 127 77.34 32.76 -51.67
CA PHE A 127 76.24 33.20 -52.55
C PHE A 127 74.94 33.44 -51.76
N PHE A 128 74.62 32.56 -50.82
CA PHE A 128 73.44 32.65 -49.96
C PHE A 128 73.38 33.98 -49.20
N THR A 129 74.47 34.34 -48.52
CA THR A 129 74.56 35.60 -47.75
C THR A 129 74.43 36.87 -48.61
N ARG A 130 74.70 36.76 -49.92
CA ARG A 130 74.54 37.83 -50.91
C ARG A 130 73.21 37.78 -51.68
N LYS A 131 72.29 36.89 -51.28
CA LYS A 131 70.97 36.67 -51.90
C LYS A 131 71.05 36.23 -53.36
N LYS A 132 72.18 35.62 -53.76
CA LYS A 132 72.36 35.01 -55.08
C LYS A 132 71.91 33.56 -55.02
N TYR A 133 70.59 33.37 -54.91
CA TYR A 133 70.02 32.07 -54.57
C TYR A 133 70.25 31.01 -55.66
N LEU A 134 70.16 31.36 -56.95
CA LEU A 134 70.47 30.42 -58.05
C LEU A 134 71.92 29.92 -58.01
N ASP A 135 72.90 30.81 -57.80
CA ASP A 135 74.31 30.42 -57.70
C ASP A 135 74.56 29.57 -56.43
N SER A 136 73.83 29.87 -55.34
CA SER A 136 73.89 29.11 -54.09
C SER A 136 73.27 27.72 -54.23
N GLU A 137 72.19 27.60 -54.99
CA GLU A 137 71.51 26.34 -55.30
C GLU A 137 72.45 25.40 -56.02
N GLU A 138 73.07 25.84 -57.12
CA GLU A 138 74.02 25.04 -57.90
C GLU A 138 75.19 24.53 -57.03
N ALA A 139 75.71 25.39 -56.14
CA ALA A 139 76.81 25.03 -55.26
C ALA A 139 76.41 24.04 -54.14
N TYR A 140 75.22 24.18 -53.54
CA TYR A 140 74.72 23.17 -52.59
C TYR A 140 74.37 21.85 -53.27
N GLN A 141 73.75 21.90 -54.45
CA GLN A 141 73.42 20.71 -55.23
C GLN A 141 74.67 19.89 -55.54
N ALA A 142 75.78 20.54 -55.87
CA ALA A 142 77.05 19.85 -56.11
C ALA A 142 77.56 19.07 -54.87
N VAL A 143 77.22 19.51 -53.65
CA VAL A 143 77.51 18.75 -52.42
C VAL A 143 76.50 17.61 -52.24
N LEU A 144 75.21 17.86 -52.52
CA LEU A 144 74.16 16.83 -52.43
C LEU A 144 74.34 15.69 -53.43
N ASP A 145 74.88 15.97 -54.63
CA ASP A 145 75.17 14.99 -55.67
C ASP A 145 76.25 13.97 -55.24
N ILE A 146 77.11 14.33 -54.28
CA ILE A 146 78.07 13.41 -53.63
C ILE A 146 77.33 12.43 -52.71
N GLY A 147 76.17 12.83 -52.19
CA GLY A 147 75.34 12.06 -51.30
C GLY A 147 75.87 12.01 -49.87
N VAL A 148 75.38 11.03 -49.09
CA VAL A 148 75.70 10.82 -47.67
C VAL A 148 77.19 10.61 -47.36
N GLY A 149 78.04 10.46 -48.39
CA GLY A 149 79.49 10.37 -48.23
C GLY A 149 80.18 11.71 -47.90
N SER A 150 79.51 12.86 -48.14
CA SER A 150 80.02 14.16 -47.72
C SER A 150 79.62 14.48 -46.28
N VAL A 151 80.56 14.96 -45.47
CA VAL A 151 80.29 15.47 -44.10
C VAL A 151 79.37 16.70 -44.11
N PHE A 152 79.27 17.38 -45.26
CA PHE A 152 78.40 18.54 -45.46
C PHE A 152 77.01 18.18 -45.98
N TYR A 153 76.72 16.89 -46.23
CA TYR A 153 75.45 16.45 -46.85
C TYR A 153 74.21 16.96 -46.09
N GLU A 154 74.14 16.68 -44.78
CA GLU A 154 73.02 17.10 -43.93
C GLU A 154 72.83 18.62 -43.94
N LEU A 155 73.93 19.35 -43.83
CA LEU A 155 73.88 20.80 -43.74
C LEU A 155 73.55 21.42 -45.10
N SER A 156 73.99 20.82 -46.19
CA SER A 156 73.60 21.21 -47.55
C SER A 156 72.11 20.99 -47.79
N LEU A 157 71.50 19.90 -47.32
CA LEU A 157 70.03 19.70 -47.41
C LEU A 157 69.29 20.82 -46.68
N TYR A 158 69.71 21.12 -45.44
CA TYR A 158 69.13 22.20 -44.66
C TYR A 158 69.25 23.56 -45.38
N LYS A 159 70.44 23.87 -45.92
CA LYS A 159 70.72 25.18 -46.52
C LYS A 159 70.13 25.33 -47.93
N GLN A 160 70.11 24.28 -48.74
CA GLN A 160 69.45 24.31 -50.05
C GLN A 160 67.93 24.38 -49.92
N GLY A 161 67.35 23.71 -48.92
CA GLY A 161 65.94 23.92 -48.56
C GLY A 161 65.62 25.38 -48.26
N TRP A 162 66.51 26.09 -47.54
CA TRP A 162 66.38 27.54 -47.34
C TRP A 162 66.55 28.36 -48.63
N VAL A 163 67.44 27.95 -49.53
CA VAL A 163 67.61 28.57 -50.84
C VAL A 163 66.32 28.47 -51.64
N TYR A 164 65.75 27.26 -51.79
CA TYR A 164 64.47 27.07 -52.48
C TYR A 164 63.33 27.84 -51.82
N PHE A 165 63.25 27.83 -50.49
CA PHE A 165 62.24 28.60 -49.77
C PHE A 165 62.33 30.11 -50.05
N LYS A 166 63.56 30.67 -50.14
CA LYS A 166 63.77 32.10 -50.49
C LYS A 166 63.53 32.42 -51.97
N GLN A 167 63.41 31.40 -52.83
CA GLN A 167 63.02 31.53 -54.24
C GLN A 167 61.51 31.29 -54.47
N ASP A 168 60.71 31.13 -53.40
CA ASP A 168 59.29 30.75 -53.44
C ASP A 168 59.04 29.37 -54.09
N MET A 169 60.09 28.54 -54.19
CA MET A 169 60.05 27.16 -54.69
C MET A 169 59.73 26.21 -53.53
N TYR A 170 58.47 26.24 -53.07
CA TYR A 170 58.08 25.59 -51.81
C TYR A 170 58.06 24.06 -51.89
N GLU A 171 57.73 23.45 -53.03
CA GLU A 171 57.73 21.98 -53.19
C GLU A 171 59.17 21.44 -53.18
N GLU A 172 60.10 22.12 -53.83
CA GLU A 172 61.52 21.79 -53.83
C GLU A 172 62.13 21.98 -52.44
N ALA A 173 61.79 23.08 -51.75
CA ALA A 173 62.19 23.27 -50.35
C ALA A 173 61.69 22.14 -49.44
N LEU A 174 60.44 21.71 -49.62
CA LEU A 174 59.87 20.58 -48.88
C LEU A 174 60.64 19.29 -49.14
N ASN A 175 61.03 19.01 -50.40
CA ASN A 175 61.81 17.82 -50.74
C ASN A 175 63.13 17.78 -49.97
N ASP A 176 63.88 18.89 -49.90
CA ASP A 176 65.16 18.95 -49.19
C ASP A 176 64.99 18.85 -47.67
N PHE A 177 64.02 19.55 -47.11
CA PHE A 177 63.75 19.50 -45.67
C PHE A 177 63.21 18.13 -45.22
N ILE A 178 62.41 17.45 -46.04
CA ILE A 178 61.91 16.11 -45.75
C ILE A 178 63.02 15.09 -45.93
N ALA A 179 63.87 15.22 -46.96
CA ALA A 179 65.07 14.40 -47.12
C ALA A 179 66.03 14.56 -45.92
N LEU A 180 66.14 15.76 -45.35
CA LEU A 180 66.88 16.01 -44.11
C LEU A 180 66.30 15.23 -42.92
N LEU A 181 64.97 15.27 -42.73
CA LEU A 181 64.32 14.52 -41.65
C LEU A 181 64.44 13.00 -41.86
N ASP A 182 64.27 12.52 -43.09
CA ASP A 182 64.46 11.12 -43.47
C ASP A 182 65.89 10.65 -43.19
N TYR A 183 66.89 11.46 -43.55
CA TYR A 183 68.30 11.18 -43.27
C TYR A 183 68.59 11.09 -41.76
N LYS A 184 68.00 11.99 -40.96
CA LYS A 184 68.13 11.95 -39.50
C LYS A 184 67.59 10.63 -38.93
N ILE A 185 66.41 10.18 -39.36
CA ILE A 185 65.84 8.91 -38.91
C ILE A 185 66.70 7.73 -39.35
N ALA A 186 67.13 7.71 -40.61
CA ALA A 186 67.99 6.65 -41.13
C ALA A 186 69.32 6.56 -40.36
N SER A 187 69.79 7.67 -39.80
CA SER A 187 70.99 7.77 -38.98
C SER A 187 70.76 7.42 -37.49
N GLY A 188 69.54 7.01 -37.12
CA GLY A 188 69.18 6.65 -35.74
C GLY A 188 68.85 7.83 -34.82
N PHE A 189 68.53 9.00 -35.37
CA PHE A 189 68.19 10.19 -34.60
C PHE A 189 66.82 10.06 -33.92
N ASP A 190 66.76 10.38 -32.62
CA ASP A 190 65.52 10.39 -31.84
C ASP A 190 64.97 11.82 -31.73
N PHE A 191 63.91 12.11 -32.48
CA PHE A 191 63.22 13.40 -32.44
C PHE A 191 62.51 13.68 -31.11
N GLU A 192 62.21 12.66 -30.30
CA GLU A 192 61.57 12.82 -29.00
C GLU A 192 62.57 13.27 -27.92
N ASN A 193 63.87 13.01 -28.10
CA ASN A 193 64.93 13.27 -27.10
C ASN A 193 66.17 13.97 -27.69
N ILE A 194 66.03 15.24 -28.08
CA ILE A 194 67.16 16.05 -28.62
C ILE A 194 67.92 16.75 -27.49
N GLU A 195 69.13 16.27 -27.14
CA GLU A 195 69.98 16.86 -26.10
C GLU A 195 70.71 18.13 -26.56
N ASN A 196 71.15 18.17 -27.81
CA ASN A 196 71.89 19.31 -28.35
C ASN A 196 70.95 20.48 -28.69
N ALA A 197 71.09 21.59 -27.97
CA ALA A 197 70.23 22.77 -28.14
C ALA A 197 70.32 23.44 -29.53
N ILE A 198 71.48 23.38 -30.18
CA ILE A 198 71.67 23.93 -31.54
C ILE A 198 70.95 23.03 -32.55
N GLU A 199 71.14 21.72 -32.42
CA GLU A 199 70.49 20.75 -33.28
C GLU A 199 68.98 20.75 -33.11
N LYS A 200 68.49 20.82 -31.87
CA LYS A 200 67.06 20.98 -31.57
C LYS A 200 66.48 22.18 -32.29
N LYS A 201 67.11 23.36 -32.15
CA LYS A 201 66.67 24.57 -32.85
C LYS A 201 66.67 24.40 -34.36
N ARG A 202 67.65 23.72 -34.94
CA ARG A 202 67.71 23.46 -36.38
C ARG A 202 66.55 22.55 -36.84
N ILE A 203 66.20 21.54 -36.05
CA ILE A 203 65.04 20.68 -36.32
C ILE A 203 63.72 21.46 -36.18
N ASP A 204 63.57 22.27 -35.13
CA ASP A 204 62.41 23.15 -34.94
C ASP A 204 62.28 24.13 -36.13
N ASP A 205 63.41 24.66 -36.60
CA ASP A 205 63.47 25.53 -37.77
C ASP A 205 63.00 24.80 -39.03
N THR A 206 63.48 23.57 -39.25
CA THR A 206 63.07 22.71 -40.36
C THR A 206 61.56 22.50 -40.35
N TYR A 207 60.97 22.11 -39.22
CA TYR A 207 59.51 21.94 -39.11
C TYR A 207 58.75 23.24 -39.36
N ARG A 208 59.30 24.37 -38.93
CA ARG A 208 58.70 25.69 -39.17
C ARG A 208 58.70 26.07 -40.64
N VAL A 209 59.80 25.86 -41.36
CA VAL A 209 59.84 26.13 -42.82
C VAL A 209 58.92 25.18 -43.56
N ILE A 210 58.92 23.89 -43.22
CA ILE A 210 57.97 22.91 -43.76
C ILE A 210 56.53 23.40 -43.58
N SER A 211 56.18 23.87 -42.38
CA SER A 211 54.85 24.40 -42.06
C SER A 211 54.52 25.65 -42.87
N LEU A 212 55.48 26.56 -43.04
CA LEU A 212 55.29 27.75 -43.88
C LEU A 212 55.08 27.37 -45.35
N SER A 213 55.90 26.46 -45.89
CA SER A 213 55.77 25.94 -47.26
C SER A 213 54.39 25.31 -47.48
N PHE A 214 53.94 24.41 -46.60
CA PHE A 214 52.59 23.85 -46.70
C PHE A 214 51.51 24.91 -46.55
N SER A 215 51.69 25.91 -45.68
CA SER A 215 50.75 27.02 -45.59
C SER A 215 50.63 27.82 -46.88
N TYR A 216 51.70 27.97 -47.66
CA TYR A 216 51.66 28.63 -48.97
C TYR A 216 51.07 27.74 -50.07
N LEU A 217 51.25 26.42 -49.97
CA LEU A 217 50.79 25.45 -50.97
C LEU A 217 49.33 25.00 -50.79
N GLY A 218 48.62 25.46 -49.76
CA GLY A 218 47.19 25.15 -49.55
C GLY A 218 46.83 24.59 -48.17
N GLY A 219 47.78 24.60 -47.23
CA GLY A 219 47.58 24.19 -45.85
C GLY A 219 47.55 22.65 -45.69
N PRO A 220 46.70 22.10 -44.82
CA PRO A 220 46.77 20.69 -44.45
C PRO A 220 46.42 19.71 -45.58
N GLN A 221 45.66 20.14 -46.60
CA GLN A 221 45.43 19.32 -47.80
C GLN A 221 46.73 19.11 -48.59
N ALA A 222 47.60 20.13 -48.66
CA ALA A 222 48.89 20.01 -49.35
C ALA A 222 49.81 19.00 -48.65
N ILE A 223 49.70 18.82 -47.32
CA ILE A 223 50.41 17.75 -46.59
C ILE A 223 49.96 16.38 -47.10
N VAL A 224 48.65 16.18 -47.24
CA VAL A 224 48.06 14.93 -47.76
C VAL A 224 48.57 14.66 -49.17
N ASP A 225 48.43 15.63 -50.07
CA ASP A 225 48.80 15.49 -51.48
C ASP A 225 50.31 15.16 -51.63
N TYR A 226 51.14 15.78 -50.78
CA TYR A 226 52.57 15.51 -50.75
C TYR A 226 52.89 14.09 -50.29
N PHE A 227 52.41 13.64 -49.12
CA PHE A 227 52.74 12.31 -48.61
C PHE A 227 52.03 11.16 -49.34
N ASP A 228 50.91 11.42 -50.03
CA ASP A 228 50.32 10.46 -50.96
C ASP A 228 51.23 10.17 -52.17
N LYS A 229 51.96 11.20 -52.64
CA LYS A 229 52.93 11.09 -53.74
C LYS A 229 54.28 10.56 -53.30
N HIS A 230 54.74 10.93 -52.09
CA HIS A 230 56.11 10.68 -51.61
C HIS A 230 56.21 9.57 -50.54
N GLY A 231 55.08 9.00 -50.11
CA GLY A 231 54.99 7.92 -49.13
C GLY A 231 54.95 8.41 -47.69
N LEU A 232 54.30 7.64 -46.81
CA LEU A 232 54.04 8.03 -45.42
C LEU A 232 55.31 8.09 -44.55
N ARG A 233 55.26 8.90 -43.48
CA ARG A 233 56.33 9.05 -42.49
C ARG A 233 55.80 9.12 -41.06
N ASP A 234 56.54 8.53 -40.11
CA ASP A 234 56.14 8.44 -38.70
C ASP A 234 56.08 9.83 -38.00
N TYR A 235 56.80 10.82 -38.53
CA TYR A 235 56.85 12.19 -38.01
C TYR A 235 55.83 13.14 -38.64
N GLU A 236 54.92 12.66 -39.49
CA GLU A 236 53.85 13.48 -40.08
C GLU A 236 53.03 14.22 -39.02
N ALA A 237 52.78 13.59 -37.87
CA ALA A 237 52.08 14.21 -36.75
C ALA A 237 52.73 15.53 -36.32
N SER A 238 54.07 15.58 -36.27
CA SER A 238 54.82 16.78 -35.93
C SER A 238 54.62 17.88 -36.96
N ILE A 239 54.55 17.55 -38.25
CA ILE A 239 54.28 18.51 -39.33
C ILE A 239 52.89 19.13 -39.16
N TYR A 240 51.85 18.31 -38.96
CA TYR A 240 50.50 18.81 -38.71
C TYR A 240 50.42 19.68 -37.45
N SER A 241 51.14 19.30 -36.39
CA SER A 241 51.18 20.10 -35.16
C SER A 241 51.84 21.46 -35.37
N HIS A 242 53.02 21.51 -36.01
CA HIS A 242 53.70 22.79 -36.26
C HIS A 242 52.87 23.70 -37.18
N LEU A 243 52.21 23.15 -38.21
CA LEU A 243 51.30 23.91 -39.07
C LEU A 243 50.10 24.44 -38.28
N GLY A 244 49.48 23.60 -37.44
CA GLY A 244 48.35 23.97 -36.61
C GLY A 244 48.70 25.09 -35.62
N GLU A 245 49.85 24.99 -34.95
CA GLU A 245 50.30 26.02 -34.01
C GLU A 245 50.71 27.31 -34.71
N TYR A 246 51.35 27.24 -35.88
CA TYR A 246 51.64 28.42 -36.70
C TYR A 246 50.36 29.19 -37.06
N TYR A 247 49.30 28.48 -37.47
CA TYR A 247 48.00 29.11 -37.71
C TYR A 247 47.37 29.68 -36.43
N LEU A 248 47.56 29.01 -35.29
CA LEU A 248 47.04 29.50 -34.01
C LEU A 248 47.71 30.81 -33.59
N GLU A 249 49.03 30.93 -33.71
CA GLU A 249 49.76 32.16 -33.40
C GLU A 249 49.34 33.34 -34.27
N THR A 250 49.06 33.05 -35.55
CA THR A 250 48.55 34.05 -36.50
C THR A 250 47.03 34.28 -36.38
N ARG A 251 46.38 33.72 -35.35
CA ARG A 251 44.94 33.82 -35.04
C ARG A 251 44.02 33.25 -36.13
N ARG A 252 44.54 32.39 -37.01
CA ARG A 252 43.79 31.65 -38.01
C ARG A 252 43.20 30.37 -37.41
N TYR A 253 42.28 30.51 -36.46
CA TYR A 253 41.76 29.40 -35.65
C TYR A 253 41.11 28.27 -36.46
N ALA A 254 40.40 28.58 -37.55
CA ALA A 254 39.77 27.56 -38.40
C ALA A 254 40.82 26.69 -39.08
N ASP A 255 41.85 27.30 -39.67
CA ASP A 255 42.96 26.60 -40.34
C ASP A 255 43.81 25.80 -39.33
N ALA A 256 44.02 26.36 -38.13
CA ALA A 256 44.69 25.67 -37.03
C ALA A 256 43.96 24.38 -36.63
N ALA A 257 42.65 24.48 -36.37
CA ALA A 257 41.82 23.31 -36.04
C ALA A 257 41.75 22.31 -37.20
N GLN A 258 41.63 22.80 -38.44
CA GLN A 258 41.61 21.95 -39.63
C GLN A 258 42.91 21.16 -39.78
N SER A 259 44.06 21.75 -39.48
CA SER A 259 45.35 21.06 -39.55
C SER A 259 45.39 19.83 -38.65
N TYR A 260 44.93 19.97 -37.41
CA TYR A 260 44.82 18.84 -36.49
C TYR A 260 43.72 17.83 -36.88
N ASN A 261 42.55 18.30 -37.33
CA ASN A 261 41.44 17.43 -37.74
C ASN A 261 41.82 16.53 -38.93
N PHE A 262 42.52 17.06 -39.93
CA PHE A 262 42.99 16.27 -41.08
C PHE A 262 43.83 15.07 -40.65
N PHE A 263 44.74 15.27 -39.70
CA PHE A 263 45.53 14.17 -39.14
C PHE A 263 44.64 13.16 -38.39
N VAL A 264 43.72 13.64 -37.54
CA VAL A 264 42.82 12.78 -36.74
C VAL A 264 41.89 11.96 -37.62
N GLU A 265 41.33 12.54 -38.68
CA GLU A 265 40.42 11.88 -39.62
C GLU A 265 41.12 10.79 -40.44
N ARG A 266 42.36 11.07 -40.88
CA ARG A 266 43.17 10.11 -41.64
C ARG A 266 43.77 9.02 -40.75
N ASN A 267 44.07 9.34 -39.50
CA ASN A 267 44.77 8.46 -38.56
C ASN A 267 43.99 8.29 -37.23
N PRO A 268 42.73 7.82 -37.26
CA PRO A 268 41.85 7.81 -36.07
C PRO A 268 42.36 6.90 -34.95
N LEU A 269 43.17 5.90 -35.28
CA LEU A 269 43.78 4.95 -34.34
C LEU A 269 45.21 5.31 -33.95
N HIS A 270 45.74 6.48 -34.33
CA HIS A 270 47.10 6.85 -33.98
C HIS A 270 47.23 7.27 -32.50
N LYS A 271 48.37 6.97 -31.86
CA LYS A 271 48.64 7.28 -30.42
C LYS A 271 48.43 8.78 -30.09
N VAL A 272 48.74 9.65 -31.05
CA VAL A 272 48.62 11.11 -30.92
C VAL A 272 47.22 11.66 -31.21
N ALA A 273 46.38 10.93 -31.93
CA ALA A 273 45.10 11.45 -32.40
C ALA A 273 44.20 12.02 -31.29
N PRO A 274 44.06 11.39 -30.10
CA PRO A 274 43.28 12.00 -29.01
C PRO A 274 43.83 13.35 -28.54
N HIS A 275 45.15 13.52 -28.50
CA HIS A 275 45.79 14.78 -28.10
C HIS A 275 45.52 15.90 -29.11
N PHE A 276 45.56 15.58 -30.40
CA PHE A 276 45.24 16.55 -31.45
C PHE A 276 43.76 16.93 -31.44
N HIS A 277 42.87 15.97 -31.18
CA HIS A 277 41.45 16.27 -31.06
C HIS A 277 41.15 17.12 -29.79
N ILE A 278 41.85 16.89 -28.67
CA ILE A 278 41.82 17.78 -27.50
C ILE A 278 42.29 19.19 -27.91
N ARG A 279 43.38 19.28 -28.68
CA ARG A 279 43.92 20.56 -29.15
C ARG A 279 42.94 21.33 -30.03
N VAL A 280 42.21 20.64 -30.90
CA VAL A 280 41.11 21.24 -31.70
C VAL A 280 40.06 21.89 -30.80
N ILE A 281 39.66 21.23 -29.71
CA ILE A 281 38.72 21.80 -28.74
C ILE A 281 39.32 23.04 -28.07
N GLU A 282 40.59 23.00 -27.67
CA GLU A 282 41.30 24.15 -27.09
C GLU A 282 41.39 25.34 -28.06
N ILE A 283 41.63 25.07 -29.35
CA ILE A 283 41.68 26.10 -30.40
C ILE A 283 40.31 26.76 -30.58
N TYR A 284 39.23 25.97 -30.66
CA TYR A 284 37.88 26.54 -30.75
C TYR A 284 37.48 27.32 -29.49
N LEU A 285 37.93 26.90 -28.32
CA LEU A 285 37.77 27.64 -27.06
C LEU A 285 38.52 28.99 -27.11
N ALA A 286 39.78 29.00 -27.58
CA ALA A 286 40.58 30.21 -27.72
C ALA A 286 39.98 31.19 -28.74
N GLY A 287 39.41 30.67 -29.83
CA GLY A 287 38.73 31.46 -30.86
C GLY A 287 37.34 31.96 -30.46
N GLY A 288 36.76 31.46 -29.36
CA GLY A 288 35.43 31.88 -28.89
C GLY A 288 34.27 31.31 -29.73
N PHE A 289 34.40 30.08 -30.22
CA PHE A 289 33.40 29.41 -31.07
C PHE A 289 32.59 28.33 -30.31
N PRO A 290 31.64 28.70 -29.42
CA PRO A 290 31.00 27.75 -28.50
C PRO A 290 30.27 26.58 -29.20
N LYS A 291 29.67 26.81 -30.37
CA LYS A 291 29.02 25.74 -31.14
C LYS A 291 30.03 24.68 -31.63
N LEU A 292 31.17 25.13 -32.15
CA LEU A 292 32.24 24.24 -32.62
C LEU A 292 32.92 23.53 -31.45
N VAL A 293 33.06 24.19 -30.30
CA VAL A 293 33.56 23.55 -29.06
C VAL A 293 32.66 22.38 -28.66
N VAL A 294 31.34 22.58 -28.60
CA VAL A 294 30.41 21.50 -28.23
C VAL A 294 30.48 20.36 -29.24
N GLU A 295 30.48 20.65 -30.54
CA GLU A 295 30.56 19.62 -31.57
C GLU A 295 31.88 18.83 -31.51
N ALA A 296 33.02 19.50 -31.37
CA ALA A 296 34.32 18.85 -31.21
C ALA A 296 34.38 18.00 -29.93
N LYS A 297 33.77 18.47 -28.83
CA LYS A 297 33.62 17.68 -27.60
C LYS A 297 32.79 16.42 -27.81
N LYS A 298 31.68 16.48 -28.56
CA LYS A 298 30.86 15.30 -28.91
C LYS A 298 31.63 14.30 -29.76
N ASN A 299 32.38 14.79 -30.75
CA ASN A 299 33.21 13.97 -31.62
C ASN A 299 34.33 13.29 -30.82
N PHE A 300 35.01 14.04 -29.93
CA PHE A 300 36.00 13.48 -29.02
C PHE A 300 35.42 12.37 -28.13
N ALA A 301 34.27 12.63 -27.49
CA ALA A 301 33.61 11.63 -26.64
C ALA A 301 33.16 10.38 -27.42
N SER A 302 32.75 10.55 -28.68
CA SER A 302 32.34 9.43 -29.54
C SER A 302 33.52 8.59 -30.02
N ASN A 303 34.63 9.25 -30.40
CA ASN A 303 35.81 8.58 -30.94
C ASN A 303 36.68 7.92 -29.85
N TYR A 304 36.63 8.44 -28.62
CA TYR A 304 37.50 8.00 -27.52
C TYR A 304 36.75 7.58 -26.26
N GLY A 305 35.42 7.41 -26.29
CA GLY A 305 34.68 6.76 -25.20
C GLY A 305 35.23 5.36 -24.93
N LEU A 306 35.15 4.83 -23.69
CA LEU A 306 35.83 3.56 -23.36
C LEU A 306 35.32 2.32 -24.13
N ARG A 307 34.14 2.41 -24.74
CA ARG A 307 33.61 1.38 -25.67
C ARG A 307 33.89 1.66 -27.15
N SER A 308 34.61 2.73 -27.48
CA SER A 308 35.00 3.04 -28.85
C SER A 308 36.07 2.07 -29.36
N THR A 309 36.19 1.96 -30.69
CA THR A 309 37.19 1.14 -31.36
C THR A 309 38.63 1.54 -30.99
N TYR A 310 38.88 2.79 -30.59
CA TYR A 310 40.24 3.25 -30.26
C TYR A 310 40.90 2.38 -29.18
N TRP A 311 40.17 2.05 -28.12
CA TRP A 311 40.69 1.28 -26.98
C TRP A 311 40.78 -0.23 -27.24
N THR A 312 40.40 -0.71 -28.43
CA THR A 312 40.73 -2.09 -28.84
C THR A 312 42.16 -2.21 -29.37
N PHE A 313 42.79 -1.08 -29.74
CA PHE A 313 44.16 -1.03 -30.26
C PHE A 313 45.17 -0.45 -29.27
N HIS A 314 44.70 0.30 -28.25
CA HIS A 314 45.55 0.95 -27.24
C HIS A 314 45.15 0.53 -25.83
N ASP A 315 46.13 0.39 -24.93
CA ASP A 315 45.85 0.17 -23.52
C ASP A 315 45.19 1.43 -22.92
N ILE A 316 44.06 1.24 -22.25
CA ILE A 316 43.32 2.31 -21.56
C ILE A 316 44.23 3.05 -20.57
N ASN A 317 45.09 2.32 -19.86
CA ASN A 317 45.91 2.89 -18.79
C ASN A 317 47.17 3.60 -19.30
N SER A 318 47.51 3.50 -20.59
CA SER A 318 48.72 4.13 -21.14
C SER A 318 48.56 5.63 -21.40
N SER A 319 47.34 6.18 -21.30
CA SER A 319 47.03 7.58 -21.62
C SER A 319 46.15 8.25 -20.55
N PRO A 320 46.63 8.39 -19.29
CA PRO A 320 45.84 8.91 -18.17
C PRO A 320 45.34 10.33 -18.40
N GLU A 321 46.05 11.16 -19.17
CA GLU A 321 45.65 12.52 -19.52
C GLU A 321 44.40 12.53 -20.42
N VAL A 322 44.35 11.62 -21.40
CA VAL A 322 43.21 11.44 -22.32
C VAL A 322 41.98 10.96 -21.53
N LEU A 323 42.17 10.04 -20.58
CA LEU A 323 41.08 9.57 -19.71
C LEU A 323 40.55 10.68 -18.78
N ALA A 324 41.45 11.47 -18.20
CA ALA A 324 41.06 12.60 -17.37
C ALA A 324 40.27 13.64 -18.18
N TYR A 325 40.69 13.91 -19.42
CA TYR A 325 39.97 14.79 -20.33
C TYR A 325 38.62 14.20 -20.74
N LEU A 326 38.56 12.93 -21.14
CA LEU A 326 37.31 12.24 -21.51
C LEU A 326 36.29 12.31 -20.38
N LYS A 327 36.72 12.04 -19.13
CA LYS A 327 35.88 12.14 -17.95
C LYS A 327 35.30 13.53 -17.77
N ALA A 328 36.15 14.57 -17.81
CA ALA A 328 35.70 15.96 -17.71
C ALA A 328 34.76 16.34 -18.87
N ASN A 329 35.08 15.89 -20.09
CA ASN A 329 34.34 16.17 -21.30
C ASN A 329 32.91 15.57 -21.28
N LEU A 330 32.78 14.30 -20.88
CA LEU A 330 31.48 13.65 -20.74
C LEU A 330 30.61 14.37 -19.69
N ALA A 331 31.21 14.77 -18.56
CA ALA A 331 30.50 15.53 -17.54
C ALA A 331 30.07 16.92 -18.03
N ASP A 332 30.94 17.62 -18.76
CA ASP A 332 30.62 18.92 -19.37
C ASP A 332 29.47 18.80 -20.37
N LEU A 333 29.50 17.80 -21.26
CA LEU A 333 28.44 17.56 -22.25
C LEU A 333 27.10 17.24 -21.59
N ALA A 334 27.09 16.35 -20.60
CA ALA A 334 25.88 15.99 -19.87
C ALA A 334 25.25 17.22 -19.18
N ASN A 335 26.05 17.97 -18.44
CA ASN A 335 25.57 19.17 -17.73
C ASN A 335 25.18 20.30 -18.69
N HIS A 336 25.89 20.47 -19.81
CA HIS A 336 25.54 21.45 -20.83
C HIS A 336 24.14 21.20 -21.39
N TYR A 337 23.88 19.99 -21.87
CA TYR A 337 22.58 19.64 -22.45
C TYR A 337 21.47 19.57 -21.41
N HIS A 338 21.77 19.19 -20.16
CA HIS A 338 20.79 19.26 -19.07
C HIS A 338 20.40 20.73 -18.78
N ALA A 339 21.36 21.65 -18.75
CA ALA A 339 21.06 23.08 -18.60
C ALA A 339 20.23 23.63 -19.77
N LEU A 340 20.50 23.20 -21.02
CA LEU A 340 19.68 23.57 -22.18
C LEU A 340 18.26 22.98 -22.09
N TYR A 341 18.11 21.78 -21.55
CA TYR A 341 16.81 21.15 -21.30
C TYR A 341 15.97 21.93 -20.27
N GLN A 342 16.62 22.48 -19.23
CA GLN A 342 16.00 23.30 -18.20
C GLN A 342 15.68 24.73 -18.68
N ASP A 343 16.26 25.21 -19.77
CA ASP A 343 16.01 26.57 -20.28
C ASP A 343 14.58 26.69 -20.83
N LYS A 344 13.78 27.53 -20.17
CA LYS A 344 12.38 27.81 -20.53
C LYS A 344 12.22 28.43 -21.92
N ARG A 345 13.29 28.97 -22.52
CA ARG A 345 13.29 29.56 -23.87
C ARG A 345 13.44 28.51 -24.98
N LEU A 346 13.96 27.32 -24.66
CA LEU A 346 14.29 26.26 -25.63
C LEU A 346 13.24 25.13 -25.67
N VAL A 347 11.95 25.48 -25.53
CA VAL A 347 10.86 24.50 -25.42
C VAL A 347 10.84 23.52 -26.60
N LYS A 348 11.10 24.00 -27.83
CA LYS A 348 11.09 23.18 -29.04
C LYS A 348 12.26 22.18 -29.10
N ASP A 349 13.38 22.51 -28.47
CA ASP A 349 14.61 21.72 -28.51
C ASP A 349 14.73 20.77 -27.30
N LYS A 350 13.78 20.82 -26.36
CA LYS A 350 13.78 19.96 -25.16
C LYS A 350 13.92 18.47 -25.47
N PRO A 351 13.20 17.86 -26.43
CA PRO A 351 13.37 16.44 -26.73
C PRO A 351 14.81 16.09 -27.12
N GLU A 352 15.45 16.93 -27.95
CA GLU A 352 16.83 16.71 -28.39
C GLU A 352 17.82 16.92 -27.25
N ASN A 353 17.68 18.00 -26.47
CA ASN A 353 18.53 18.28 -25.32
C ASN A 353 18.42 17.18 -24.25
N PHE A 354 17.22 16.61 -24.04
CA PHE A 354 17.02 15.47 -23.15
C PHE A 354 17.77 14.23 -23.64
N ASN A 355 17.68 13.91 -24.94
CA ASN A 355 18.35 12.76 -25.53
C ASN A 355 19.87 12.89 -25.41
N GLU A 356 20.42 14.07 -25.74
CA GLU A 356 21.86 14.35 -25.62
C GLU A 356 22.32 14.29 -24.15
N ALA A 357 21.64 14.96 -23.22
CA ALA A 357 22.00 14.93 -21.80
C ALA A 357 21.96 13.49 -21.24
N SER A 358 20.89 12.75 -21.53
CA SER A 358 20.74 11.35 -21.11
C SER A 358 21.85 10.46 -21.68
N ARG A 359 22.20 10.65 -22.95
CA ARG A 359 23.30 9.92 -23.61
C ARG A 359 24.62 10.16 -22.89
N TRP A 360 24.96 11.41 -22.60
CA TRP A 360 26.26 11.75 -22.00
C TRP A 360 26.37 11.35 -20.52
N TYR A 361 25.28 11.48 -19.73
CA TYR A 361 25.25 10.93 -18.38
C TYR A 361 25.48 9.41 -18.39
N ARG A 362 24.77 8.67 -19.25
CA ARG A 362 24.95 7.21 -19.37
C ARG A 362 26.35 6.84 -19.83
N ALA A 363 26.91 7.54 -20.82
CA ALA A 363 28.27 7.32 -21.28
C ALA A 363 29.31 7.57 -20.18
N TYR A 364 29.11 8.58 -19.34
CA TYR A 364 29.94 8.82 -18.16
C TYR A 364 29.85 7.64 -17.17
N LEU A 365 28.64 7.25 -16.78
CA LEU A 365 28.38 6.21 -15.78
C LEU A 365 28.83 4.82 -16.24
N GLU A 366 28.82 4.59 -17.55
CA GLU A 366 29.31 3.35 -18.17
C GLU A 366 30.84 3.32 -18.24
N SER A 367 31.47 4.45 -18.57
CA SER A 367 32.93 4.55 -18.68
C SER A 367 33.60 4.63 -17.30
N PHE A 368 32.96 5.27 -16.32
CA PHE A 368 33.54 5.56 -15.02
C PHE A 368 32.58 5.21 -13.88
N PRO A 369 32.10 3.95 -13.76
CA PRO A 369 31.12 3.54 -12.77
C PRO A 369 31.61 3.68 -11.32
N GLU A 370 32.91 3.53 -11.09
CA GLU A 370 33.57 3.59 -9.77
C GLU A 370 34.12 4.99 -9.44
N ASP A 371 33.87 6.00 -10.28
CA ASP A 371 34.36 7.35 -10.01
C ASP A 371 33.65 7.98 -8.81
N VAL A 372 34.37 8.80 -8.05
CA VAL A 372 33.81 9.52 -6.89
C VAL A 372 32.65 10.45 -7.26
N LYS A 373 32.60 10.94 -8.51
CA LYS A 373 31.48 11.73 -9.04
C LYS A 373 30.37 10.88 -9.67
N ALA A 374 30.56 9.56 -9.86
CA ALA A 374 29.54 8.69 -10.45
C ALA A 374 28.18 8.75 -9.72
N PRO A 375 28.11 8.74 -8.37
CA PRO A 375 26.82 8.86 -7.70
C PRO A 375 26.15 10.23 -7.93
N VAL A 376 26.94 11.30 -8.04
CA VAL A 376 26.43 12.64 -8.36
C VAL A 376 25.89 12.69 -9.79
N MET A 377 26.60 12.11 -10.75
CA MET A 377 26.17 12.03 -12.15
C MET A 377 24.91 11.17 -12.30
N ASN A 378 24.79 10.08 -11.53
CA ASN A 378 23.61 9.22 -11.52
C ASN A 378 22.39 9.94 -10.92
N PHE A 379 22.60 10.71 -9.85
CA PHE A 379 21.57 11.57 -9.27
C PHE A 379 21.04 12.59 -10.28
N GLN A 380 21.93 13.27 -11.00
CA GLN A 380 21.55 14.26 -12.01
C GLN A 380 20.84 13.63 -13.22
N LEU A 381 21.22 12.42 -13.62
CA LEU A 381 20.48 11.65 -14.62
C LEU A 381 19.05 11.34 -14.13
N ALA A 382 18.89 10.94 -12.87
CA ALA A 382 17.59 10.71 -12.26
C ALA A 382 16.74 11.99 -12.19
N GLU A 383 17.35 13.14 -11.89
CA GLU A 383 16.69 14.47 -11.96
C GLU A 383 16.20 14.79 -13.38
N LEU A 384 17.07 14.63 -14.39
CA LEU A 384 16.71 14.85 -15.79
C LEU A 384 15.52 13.95 -16.22
N LEU A 385 15.54 12.67 -15.84
CA LEU A 385 14.46 11.73 -16.12
C LEU A 385 13.15 12.14 -15.43
N LEU A 386 13.23 12.61 -14.18
CA LEU A 386 12.09 13.09 -13.41
C LEU A 386 11.47 14.34 -14.05
N GLU A 387 12.29 15.31 -14.44
CA GLU A 387 11.85 16.54 -15.12
C GLU A 387 11.19 16.25 -16.47
N ASN A 388 11.63 15.20 -17.16
CA ASN A 388 11.04 14.73 -18.41
C ASN A 388 9.81 13.82 -18.22
N ALA A 389 9.31 13.69 -16.99
CA ALA A 389 8.19 12.83 -16.63
C ALA A 389 8.40 11.34 -16.95
N ASN A 390 9.65 10.90 -17.13
CA ASN A 390 10.00 9.49 -17.22
C ASN A 390 10.18 8.90 -15.81
N PHE A 391 9.08 8.91 -15.06
CA PHE A 391 9.06 8.69 -13.61
C PHE A 391 9.59 7.33 -13.18
N ARG A 392 9.32 6.28 -13.96
CA ARG A 392 9.77 4.91 -13.63
C ARG A 392 11.29 4.79 -13.70
N ASP A 393 11.89 5.26 -14.78
CA ASP A 393 13.34 5.19 -14.96
C ASP A 393 14.05 6.15 -13.99
N ALA A 394 13.46 7.31 -13.72
CA ALA A 394 13.95 8.22 -12.68
C ALA A 394 14.01 7.52 -11.31
N ALA A 395 12.95 6.80 -10.92
CA ALA A 395 12.92 6.07 -9.66
C ALA A 395 14.04 5.03 -9.56
N LEU A 396 14.26 4.25 -10.63
CA LEU A 396 15.33 3.25 -10.69
C LEU A 396 16.73 3.88 -10.55
N GLU A 397 16.99 5.01 -11.22
CA GLU A 397 18.28 5.70 -11.10
C GLU A 397 18.46 6.38 -9.74
N TYR A 398 17.38 6.87 -9.12
CA TYR A 398 17.43 7.33 -7.73
C TYR A 398 17.73 6.17 -6.76
N GLU A 399 17.14 4.98 -6.94
CA GLU A 399 17.46 3.81 -6.12
C GLU A 399 18.91 3.35 -6.32
N ARG A 400 19.40 3.34 -7.56
CA ARG A 400 20.81 3.04 -7.85
C ARG A 400 21.72 4.02 -7.12
N THR A 401 21.39 5.32 -7.17
CA THR A 401 22.13 6.36 -6.43
C THR A 401 22.08 6.13 -4.92
N ALA A 402 20.92 5.76 -4.37
CA ALA A 402 20.71 5.59 -2.94
C ALA A 402 21.34 4.32 -2.36
N TYR A 403 21.41 3.24 -3.13
CA TYR A 403 21.65 1.89 -2.59
C TYR A 403 22.76 1.10 -3.30
N SER A 404 23.17 1.48 -4.52
CA SER A 404 24.20 0.74 -5.27
C SER A 404 25.60 1.35 -5.18
N TYR A 405 25.72 2.55 -4.60
CA TYR A 405 27.02 3.20 -4.33
C TYR A 405 27.32 3.20 -2.82
N PRO A 406 28.61 3.32 -2.42
CA PRO A 406 28.96 3.60 -1.04
C PRO A 406 28.26 4.86 -0.53
N VAL A 407 27.86 4.89 0.75
CA VAL A 407 27.10 6.01 1.34
C VAL A 407 27.79 7.37 1.09
N HIS A 408 27.04 8.33 0.56
CA HIS A 408 27.49 9.68 0.23
C HIS A 408 26.40 10.72 0.56
N GLU A 409 26.71 12.01 0.42
CA GLU A 409 25.83 13.14 0.83
C GLU A 409 24.42 13.13 0.20
N LYS A 410 24.25 12.43 -0.93
CA LYS A 410 22.98 12.38 -1.69
C LYS A 410 22.22 11.07 -1.52
N SER A 411 22.76 10.09 -0.77
CA SER A 411 22.16 8.75 -0.75
C SER A 411 20.77 8.71 -0.12
N ASP A 412 20.55 9.45 0.97
CA ASP A 412 19.25 9.56 1.64
C ASP A 412 18.24 10.38 0.80
N SER A 413 18.67 11.51 0.25
CA SER A 413 17.88 12.36 -0.63
C SER A 413 17.44 11.60 -1.89
N ALA A 414 18.32 10.77 -2.45
CA ALA A 414 18.01 9.90 -3.58
C ALA A 414 16.99 8.82 -3.19
N GLY A 415 17.13 8.19 -2.01
CA GLY A 415 16.17 7.19 -1.54
C GLY A 415 14.76 7.77 -1.41
N TYR A 416 14.63 8.99 -0.88
CA TYR A 416 13.36 9.71 -0.82
C TYR A 416 12.83 10.09 -2.22
N ALA A 417 13.71 10.57 -3.10
CA ALA A 417 13.34 10.94 -4.47
C ALA A 417 12.88 9.74 -5.30
N ALA A 418 13.40 8.53 -5.05
CA ALA A 418 12.91 7.30 -5.66
C ALA A 418 11.44 7.02 -5.30
N VAL A 419 11.10 7.12 -4.01
CA VAL A 419 9.72 6.96 -3.52
C VAL A 419 8.80 8.00 -4.17
N TYR A 420 9.24 9.26 -4.22
CA TYR A 420 8.50 10.33 -4.88
C TYR A 420 8.27 10.02 -6.37
N ALA A 421 9.31 9.62 -7.10
CA ALA A 421 9.23 9.29 -8.52
C ALA A 421 8.25 8.13 -8.79
N TYR A 422 8.28 7.06 -7.99
CA TYR A 422 7.29 5.98 -8.12
C TYR A 422 5.85 6.46 -7.86
N ARG A 423 5.65 7.36 -6.89
CA ARG A 423 4.32 7.95 -6.64
C ARG A 423 3.83 8.84 -7.78
N GLU A 424 4.71 9.62 -8.43
CA GLU A 424 4.35 10.36 -9.65
C GLU A 424 4.04 9.40 -10.81
N HIS A 425 4.79 8.31 -10.95
CA HIS A 425 4.52 7.28 -11.95
C HIS A 425 3.10 6.69 -11.78
N LEU A 426 2.67 6.41 -10.55
CA LEU A 426 1.33 5.87 -10.25
C LEU A 426 0.19 6.79 -10.70
N LYS A 427 0.39 8.12 -10.72
CA LYS A 427 -0.61 9.09 -11.13
C LYS A 427 -0.92 8.99 -12.63
N VAL A 428 0.10 8.73 -13.44
CA VAL A 428 0.00 8.66 -14.92
C VAL A 428 -0.12 7.24 -15.46
N ALA A 429 0.12 6.22 -14.63
CA ALA A 429 0.11 4.83 -15.05
C ALA A 429 -1.30 4.29 -15.39
N PRO A 430 -1.42 3.37 -16.37
CA PRO A 430 -2.68 2.72 -16.71
C PRO A 430 -3.18 1.84 -15.55
N GLN A 431 -4.50 1.67 -15.47
CA GLN A 431 -5.15 0.93 -14.38
C GLN A 431 -4.62 -0.51 -14.23
N SER A 432 -4.23 -1.16 -15.32
CA SER A 432 -3.64 -2.51 -15.35
C SER A 432 -2.33 -2.64 -14.59
N GLU A 433 -1.54 -1.56 -14.49
CA GLU A 433 -0.19 -1.58 -13.90
C GLU A 433 -0.16 -1.02 -12.48
N ARG A 434 -1.21 -0.31 -12.05
CA ARG A 434 -1.27 0.36 -10.74
C ARG A 434 -0.99 -0.56 -9.56
N MET A 435 -1.46 -1.80 -9.61
CA MET A 435 -1.21 -2.79 -8.55
C MET A 435 0.28 -3.11 -8.42
N VAL A 436 0.97 -3.30 -9.56
CA VAL A 436 2.41 -3.58 -9.59
C VAL A 436 3.19 -2.37 -9.09
N ILE A 437 2.82 -1.17 -9.53
CA ILE A 437 3.48 0.08 -9.13
C ILE A 437 3.29 0.35 -7.63
N LYS A 438 2.08 0.11 -7.06
CA LYS A 438 1.85 0.23 -5.61
C LYS A 438 2.79 -0.67 -4.81
N ARG A 439 3.04 -1.90 -5.28
CA ARG A 439 4.00 -2.81 -4.63
C ARG A 439 5.43 -2.27 -4.70
N GLU A 440 5.83 -1.66 -5.82
CA GLU A 440 7.13 -1.00 -5.93
C GLU A 440 7.25 0.23 -5.00
N ILE A 441 6.19 1.04 -4.89
CA ILE A 441 6.13 2.16 -3.94
C ILE A 441 6.33 1.64 -2.51
N ILE A 442 5.61 0.58 -2.12
CA ILE A 442 5.74 -0.02 -0.78
C ILE A 442 7.16 -0.53 -0.56
N ARG A 443 7.72 -1.32 -1.50
CA ARG A 443 9.11 -1.81 -1.41
C ARG A 443 10.09 -0.67 -1.21
N SER A 444 10.04 0.33 -2.09
CA SER A 444 10.95 1.49 -2.07
C SER A 444 10.79 2.31 -0.78
N SER A 445 9.54 2.50 -0.32
CA SER A 445 9.23 3.22 0.92
C SER A 445 9.76 2.52 2.16
N LEU A 446 9.58 1.20 2.26
CA LEU A 446 10.07 0.39 3.37
C LEU A 446 11.60 0.31 3.38
N GLN A 447 12.21 0.09 2.21
CA GLN A 447 13.67 0.07 2.06
C GLN A 447 14.29 1.42 2.46
N PHE A 448 13.68 2.54 2.04
CA PHE A 448 14.11 3.88 2.43
C PHE A 448 14.04 4.08 3.94
N ALA A 449 12.91 3.75 4.57
CA ALA A 449 12.72 3.90 6.00
C ALA A 449 13.65 2.99 6.83
N ASP A 450 14.00 1.81 6.31
CA ASP A 450 14.89 0.85 6.98
C ASP A 450 16.37 1.22 6.87
N ILE A 451 16.82 1.72 5.71
CA ILE A 451 18.22 2.11 5.48
C ILE A 451 18.51 3.50 6.04
N TYR A 452 17.55 4.43 5.96
CA TYR A 452 17.69 5.82 6.40
C TYR A 452 16.70 6.19 7.53
N PRO A 453 16.69 5.48 8.67
CA PRO A 453 15.71 5.69 9.73
C PRO A 453 15.85 7.03 10.47
N LYS A 454 16.93 7.78 10.23
CA LYS A 454 17.13 9.12 10.82
C LYS A 454 16.68 10.25 9.89
N HIS A 455 16.29 9.95 8.65
CA HIS A 455 15.87 10.97 7.70
C HIS A 455 14.53 11.58 8.10
N GLU A 456 14.39 12.91 7.97
CA GLU A 456 13.20 13.64 8.42
C GLU A 456 11.87 13.15 7.80
N LYS A 457 11.94 12.65 6.56
CA LYS A 457 10.78 12.10 5.83
C LYS A 457 10.54 10.60 6.04
N ALA A 458 11.44 9.87 6.71
CA ALA A 458 11.28 8.43 6.93
C ALA A 458 9.95 8.04 7.61
N PRO A 459 9.50 8.69 8.71
CA PRO A 459 8.21 8.36 9.32
C PRO A 459 7.02 8.66 8.41
N LEU A 460 7.07 9.74 7.63
CA LEU A 460 6.03 10.09 6.66
C LEU A 460 5.89 9.01 5.57
N VAL A 461 7.02 8.61 4.99
CA VAL A 461 7.07 7.57 3.95
C VAL A 461 6.59 6.22 4.47
N MET A 462 6.95 5.87 5.71
CA MET A 462 6.55 4.61 6.33
C MET A 462 5.05 4.56 6.66
N VAL A 463 4.46 5.67 7.10
CA VAL A 463 2.99 5.78 7.28
C VAL A 463 2.29 5.63 5.92
N ALA A 464 2.76 6.33 4.89
CA ALA A 464 2.16 6.21 3.56
C ALA A 464 2.25 4.77 3.00
N ALA A 465 3.35 4.05 3.27
CA ALA A 465 3.46 2.63 2.93
C ALA A 465 2.47 1.75 3.74
N THR A 466 2.21 2.11 4.99
CA THR A 466 1.23 1.43 5.85
C THR A 466 -0.20 1.62 5.30
N ASP A 467 -0.54 2.83 4.88
CA ASP A 467 -1.82 3.12 4.20
C ASP A 467 -1.92 2.34 2.87
N ASP A 468 -0.87 2.36 2.04
CA ASP A 468 -0.85 1.64 0.76
C ASP A 468 -1.04 0.12 0.96
N LEU A 469 -0.43 -0.47 1.99
CA LEU A 469 -0.60 -1.88 2.35
C LEU A 469 -2.04 -2.21 2.76
N TYR A 470 -2.68 -1.33 3.54
CA TYR A 470 -4.07 -1.48 3.93
C TYR A 470 -5.01 -1.38 2.73
N GLU A 471 -4.78 -0.43 1.81
CA GLU A 471 -5.54 -0.33 0.55
C GLU A 471 -5.39 -1.57 -0.34
N LEU A 472 -4.22 -2.22 -0.31
CA LEU A 472 -3.97 -3.49 -0.99
C LEU A 472 -4.60 -4.70 -0.28
N LYS A 473 -5.25 -4.49 0.87
CA LYS A 473 -5.83 -5.52 1.75
C LYS A 473 -4.79 -6.51 2.29
N ASP A 474 -3.52 -6.13 2.31
CA ASP A 474 -2.47 -6.86 3.02
C ASP A 474 -2.46 -6.43 4.49
N TYR A 475 -3.53 -6.78 5.19
CA TYR A 475 -3.78 -6.33 6.55
C TYR A 475 -2.68 -6.80 7.53
N VAL A 476 -2.12 -7.98 7.30
CA VAL A 476 -1.04 -8.53 8.14
C VAL A 476 0.19 -7.64 8.05
N LEU A 477 0.62 -7.29 6.85
CA LEU A 477 1.80 -6.45 6.67
C LEU A 477 1.51 -4.98 7.02
N ALA A 478 0.28 -4.49 6.79
CA ALA A 478 -0.14 -3.16 7.20
C ALA A 478 -0.04 -2.97 8.72
N VAL A 479 -0.63 -3.88 9.51
CA VAL A 479 -0.55 -3.84 10.99
C VAL A 479 0.90 -3.95 11.47
N LYS A 480 1.67 -4.87 10.89
CA LYS A 480 3.09 -5.04 11.25
C LYS A 480 3.91 -3.78 10.98
N THR A 481 3.72 -3.16 9.81
CA THR A 481 4.44 -1.95 9.41
C THR A 481 4.01 -0.75 10.26
N GLY A 482 2.71 -0.58 10.52
CA GLY A 482 2.21 0.47 11.40
C GLY A 482 2.77 0.37 12.81
N ARG A 483 2.85 -0.83 13.39
CA ARG A 483 3.52 -1.05 14.69
C ARG A 483 5.00 -0.71 14.66
N LYS A 484 5.72 -1.17 13.63
CA LYS A 484 7.14 -0.84 13.45
C LYS A 484 7.36 0.67 13.33
N MET A 485 6.47 1.39 12.64
CA MET A 485 6.51 2.85 12.57
C MET A 485 6.39 3.49 13.96
N LEU A 486 5.43 3.02 14.77
CA LEU A 486 5.21 3.54 16.12
C LEU A 486 6.36 3.21 17.08
N GLU A 487 7.02 2.08 16.90
CA GLU A 487 8.17 1.63 17.69
C GLU A 487 9.46 2.39 17.32
N VAL A 488 9.76 2.52 16.03
CA VAL A 488 10.99 3.17 15.55
C VAL A 488 10.90 4.68 15.66
N TYR A 489 9.69 5.26 15.53
CA TYR A 489 9.44 6.70 15.54
C TYR A 489 8.45 7.13 16.63
N PRO A 490 8.73 6.89 17.93
CA PRO A 490 7.81 7.21 19.03
C PRO A 490 7.54 8.72 19.16
N ASN A 491 8.47 9.54 18.68
CA ASN A 491 8.41 11.01 18.70
C ASN A 491 8.00 11.62 17.35
N ALA A 492 7.52 10.82 16.38
CA ALA A 492 6.98 11.36 15.14
C ALA A 492 5.80 12.32 15.40
N GLU A 493 5.53 13.19 14.43
CA GLU A 493 4.41 14.12 14.48
C GLU A 493 3.11 13.41 14.89
N LYS A 494 2.31 14.06 15.75
CA LYS A 494 1.07 13.51 16.32
C LYS A 494 0.13 12.96 15.22
N GLY A 495 0.02 13.66 14.09
CA GLY A 495 -0.80 13.22 12.94
C GLY A 495 -0.32 11.91 12.32
N LEU A 496 0.99 11.71 12.18
CA LEU A 496 1.57 10.49 11.62
C LEU A 496 1.34 9.29 12.55
N ARG A 497 1.55 9.47 13.86
CA ARG A 497 1.27 8.42 14.85
C ARG A 497 -0.21 8.06 14.90
N ARG A 498 -1.10 9.05 14.80
CA ARG A 498 -2.55 8.84 14.72
C ARG A 498 -2.93 8.01 13.50
N SER A 499 -2.38 8.34 12.32
CA SER A 499 -2.64 7.60 11.08
C SER A 499 -2.12 6.15 11.15
N ALA A 500 -0.90 5.92 11.66
CA ALA A 500 -0.39 4.57 11.87
C ALA A 500 -1.27 3.74 12.82
N TRP A 501 -1.71 4.32 13.95
CA TRP A 501 -2.64 3.65 14.86
C TRP A 501 -4.00 3.38 14.23
N LEU A 502 -4.47 4.24 13.32
CA LEU A 502 -5.73 4.03 12.62
C LEU A 502 -5.66 2.83 11.67
N VAL A 503 -4.57 2.69 10.91
CA VAL A 503 -4.37 1.51 10.07
C VAL A 503 -4.18 0.25 10.92
N VAL A 504 -3.45 0.33 12.05
CA VAL A 504 -3.34 -0.79 12.99
C VAL A 504 -4.74 -1.19 13.50
N ALA A 505 -5.58 -0.23 13.87
CA ALA A 505 -6.92 -0.50 14.37
C ALA A 505 -7.83 -1.13 13.30
N HIS A 506 -7.87 -0.54 12.10
CA HIS A 506 -8.68 -1.05 10.99
C HIS A 506 -8.17 -2.42 10.49
N GLY A 507 -6.86 -2.55 10.28
CA GLY A 507 -6.25 -3.81 9.84
C GLY A 507 -6.45 -4.93 10.86
N SER A 508 -6.33 -4.64 12.16
CA SER A 508 -6.62 -5.64 13.21
C SER A 508 -8.10 -6.00 13.27
N PHE A 509 -9.01 -5.06 12.99
CA PHE A 509 -10.45 -5.35 12.91
C PHE A 509 -10.76 -6.30 11.74
N ASP A 510 -10.21 -6.03 10.56
CA ASP A 510 -10.37 -6.87 9.36
C ASP A 510 -9.73 -8.25 9.54
N LEU A 511 -8.64 -8.34 10.31
CA LEU A 511 -8.02 -9.61 10.73
C LEU A 511 -8.79 -10.33 11.86
N THR A 512 -9.96 -9.82 12.27
CA THR A 512 -10.78 -10.34 13.39
C THR A 512 -10.07 -10.35 14.75
N SER A 513 -8.96 -9.61 14.85
CA SER A 513 -8.20 -9.39 16.09
C SER A 513 -8.81 -8.21 16.85
N TYR A 514 -10.06 -8.37 17.29
CA TYR A 514 -10.88 -7.26 17.80
C TYR A 514 -10.35 -6.64 19.10
N GLN A 515 -9.67 -7.41 19.95
CA GLN A 515 -8.97 -6.87 21.12
C GLN A 515 -7.85 -5.90 20.71
N ASP A 516 -7.13 -6.24 19.64
CA ASP A 516 -6.06 -5.40 19.12
C ASP A 516 -6.59 -4.17 18.38
N ALA A 517 -7.71 -4.31 17.68
CA ALA A 517 -8.46 -3.21 17.09
C ALA A 517 -8.96 -2.22 18.17
N GLU A 518 -9.49 -2.72 19.28
CA GLU A 518 -9.91 -1.92 20.44
C GLU A 518 -8.76 -1.05 20.95
N LEU A 519 -7.59 -1.64 21.20
CA LEU A 519 -6.39 -0.93 21.63
C LEU A 519 -5.98 0.15 20.61
N GLY A 520 -5.99 -0.19 19.31
CA GLY A 520 -5.69 0.74 18.24
C GLY A 520 -6.63 1.97 18.25
N TYR A 521 -7.94 1.76 18.28
CA TYR A 521 -8.90 2.88 18.29
C TYR A 521 -8.80 3.74 19.56
N ILE A 522 -8.48 3.15 20.71
CA ILE A 522 -8.19 3.91 21.95
C ILE A 522 -6.99 4.86 21.73
N GLN A 523 -5.91 4.37 21.10
CA GLN A 523 -4.75 5.20 20.80
C GLN A 523 -5.07 6.30 19.77
N VAL A 524 -5.86 5.99 18.74
CA VAL A 524 -6.35 7.00 17.79
C VAL A 524 -7.11 8.10 18.52
N LEU A 525 -8.08 7.75 19.38
CA LEU A 525 -8.89 8.72 20.13
C LEU A 525 -8.07 9.57 21.12
N ALA A 526 -7.01 9.00 21.71
CA ALA A 526 -6.08 9.71 22.58
C ALA A 526 -5.20 10.71 21.80
N LEU A 527 -4.91 10.40 20.53
CA LEU A 527 -4.17 11.26 19.62
C LEU A 527 -5.07 12.19 18.77
N SER A 528 -6.40 12.11 18.90
CA SER A 528 -7.34 13.04 18.27
C SER A 528 -7.65 14.24 19.18
N GLU A 529 -7.93 15.40 18.58
CA GLU A 529 -8.51 16.52 19.32
C GLU A 529 -9.95 16.21 19.77
N LYS A 530 -10.50 17.03 20.68
CA LYS A 530 -11.83 16.80 21.25
C LYS A 530 -12.96 17.04 20.26
N ASP A 531 -12.76 17.96 19.33
CA ASP A 531 -13.69 18.42 18.29
C ASP A 531 -13.38 17.83 16.90
N ASP A 532 -12.50 16.83 16.83
CA ASP A 532 -12.16 16.11 15.59
C ASP A 532 -13.42 15.49 14.96
N ALA A 533 -13.66 15.81 13.69
CA ALA A 533 -14.85 15.40 12.93
C ALA A 533 -14.99 13.87 12.82
N ASP A 534 -13.89 13.12 12.87
CA ASP A 534 -13.92 11.66 12.79
C ASP A 534 -14.07 10.99 14.16
N ARG A 535 -14.04 11.76 15.27
CA ARG A 535 -14.10 11.21 16.63
C ARG A 535 -15.35 10.36 16.88
N GLU A 536 -16.51 10.76 16.36
CA GLU A 536 -17.75 9.97 16.44
C GLU A 536 -17.57 8.61 15.73
N LYS A 537 -17.08 8.62 14.48
CA LYS A 537 -16.86 7.38 13.70
C LYS A 537 -15.86 6.44 14.36
N ILE A 538 -14.76 6.97 14.90
CA ILE A 538 -13.76 6.16 15.61
C ILE A 538 -14.34 5.59 16.91
N THR A 539 -15.19 6.35 17.60
CA THR A 539 -15.90 5.86 18.79
C THR A 539 -16.87 4.73 18.44
N GLU A 540 -17.58 4.82 17.32
CA GLU A 540 -18.43 3.73 16.81
C GLU A 540 -17.61 2.49 16.44
N ASN A 541 -16.44 2.65 15.81
CA ASN A 541 -15.56 1.52 15.50
C ASN A 541 -14.96 0.87 16.75
N LEU A 542 -14.65 1.66 17.79
CA LEU A 542 -14.26 1.14 19.10
C LEU A 542 -15.39 0.32 19.73
N ALA A 543 -16.61 0.85 19.71
CA ALA A 543 -17.80 0.15 20.20
C ALA A 543 -18.03 -1.17 19.45
N ALA A 544 -17.91 -1.14 18.12
CA ALA A 544 -18.01 -2.32 17.26
C ALA A 544 -16.92 -3.35 17.59
N SER A 545 -15.68 -2.92 17.86
CA SER A 545 -14.59 -3.83 18.25
C SER A 545 -14.87 -4.53 19.58
N ILE A 546 -15.39 -3.82 20.57
CA ILE A 546 -15.78 -4.39 21.86
C ILE A 546 -16.97 -5.36 21.68
N TYR A 547 -17.99 -4.95 20.92
CA TYR A 547 -19.15 -5.79 20.63
C TYR A 547 -18.76 -7.09 19.91
N LYS A 548 -17.82 -7.01 18.94
CA LYS A 548 -17.31 -8.18 18.21
C LYS A 548 -16.51 -9.14 19.09
N GLN A 549 -15.82 -8.66 20.13
CA GLN A 549 -15.25 -9.55 21.16
C GLN A 549 -16.35 -10.30 21.93
N GLY A 550 -17.47 -9.63 22.22
CA GLY A 550 -18.66 -10.26 22.78
C GLY A 550 -19.24 -11.37 21.89
N GLU A 551 -19.37 -11.11 20.58
CA GLU A 551 -19.80 -12.13 19.62
C GLU A 551 -18.82 -13.30 19.49
N GLN A 552 -17.50 -13.05 19.56
CA GLN A 552 -16.50 -14.12 19.57
C GLN A 552 -16.64 -15.00 20.82
N ALA A 553 -16.78 -14.40 22.00
CA ALA A 553 -17.02 -15.12 23.25
C ALA A 553 -18.35 -15.92 23.20
N LEU A 554 -19.40 -15.34 22.63
CA LEU A 554 -20.70 -15.99 22.46
C LEU A 554 -20.61 -17.23 21.55
N LYS A 555 -19.85 -17.15 20.46
CA LYS A 555 -19.60 -18.30 19.56
C LYS A 555 -18.82 -19.43 20.22
N LEU A 556 -18.04 -19.11 21.25
CA LEU A 556 -17.32 -20.08 22.08
C LEU A 556 -18.17 -20.56 23.28
N GLU A 557 -19.44 -20.13 23.36
CA GLU A 557 -20.37 -20.42 24.46
C GLU A 557 -19.88 -19.91 25.84
N ASP A 558 -18.91 -18.99 25.86
CA ASP A 558 -18.50 -18.29 27.07
C ASP A 558 -19.45 -17.10 27.32
N TYR A 559 -20.66 -17.44 27.77
CA TYR A 559 -21.73 -16.47 28.02
C TYR A 559 -21.35 -15.40 29.04
N LYS A 560 -20.49 -15.74 30.01
CA LYS A 560 -20.03 -14.80 31.03
C LYS A 560 -19.12 -13.73 30.42
N LEU A 561 -18.14 -14.16 29.61
CA LEU A 561 -17.25 -13.23 28.92
C LEU A 561 -17.99 -12.42 27.84
N ALA A 562 -18.93 -13.04 27.13
CA ALA A 562 -19.78 -12.36 26.15
C ALA A 562 -20.58 -11.22 26.80
N ALA A 563 -21.29 -11.50 27.89
CA ALA A 563 -22.01 -10.49 28.66
C ALA A 563 -21.10 -9.36 29.14
N ALA A 564 -19.90 -9.70 29.64
CA ALA A 564 -18.93 -8.70 30.09
C ALA A 564 -18.50 -7.76 28.93
N HIS A 565 -18.19 -8.28 27.75
CA HIS A 565 -17.84 -7.45 26.59
C HIS A 565 -19.00 -6.58 26.12
N TYR A 566 -20.21 -7.13 26.01
CA TYR A 566 -21.37 -6.36 25.61
C TYR A 566 -21.67 -5.21 26.58
N LEU A 567 -21.62 -5.45 27.90
CA LEU A 567 -21.80 -4.38 28.90
C LEU A 567 -20.67 -3.34 28.87
N ARG A 568 -19.44 -3.73 28.49
CA ARG A 568 -18.33 -2.78 28.32
C ARG A 568 -18.60 -1.76 27.22
N VAL A 569 -19.42 -2.06 26.21
CA VAL A 569 -19.81 -1.08 25.18
C VAL A 569 -20.48 0.14 25.84
N GLY A 570 -21.40 -0.07 26.78
CA GLY A 570 -22.05 1.02 27.51
C GLY A 570 -21.14 1.78 28.46
N GLN A 571 -20.07 1.14 28.96
CA GLN A 571 -19.09 1.75 29.87
C GLN A 571 -18.04 2.58 29.13
N VAL A 572 -17.52 2.06 28.02
CA VAL A 572 -16.42 2.68 27.25
C VAL A 572 -16.95 3.69 26.23
N THR A 573 -18.08 3.38 25.60
CA THR A 573 -18.67 4.17 24.51
C THR A 573 -20.17 4.40 24.76
N PRO A 574 -20.56 5.16 25.81
CA PRO A 574 -21.94 5.26 26.27
C PRO A 574 -22.91 5.86 25.24
N ALA A 575 -22.41 6.61 24.26
CA ALA A 575 -23.18 7.25 23.20
C ALA A 575 -23.19 6.47 21.87
N ALA A 576 -22.50 5.32 21.79
CA ALA A 576 -22.43 4.55 20.55
C ALA A 576 -23.79 3.98 20.16
N LYS A 577 -24.10 3.99 18.86
CA LYS A 577 -25.39 3.54 18.32
C LYS A 577 -25.65 2.06 18.56
N ILE A 578 -24.59 1.25 18.68
CA ILE A 578 -24.70 -0.20 18.95
C ILE A 578 -25.01 -0.53 20.41
N ARG A 579 -24.97 0.44 21.33
CA ARG A 579 -25.15 0.21 22.76
C ARG A 579 -26.48 -0.49 23.12
N PRO A 580 -27.65 -0.11 22.59
CA PRO A 580 -28.89 -0.82 22.90
C PRO A 580 -28.80 -2.30 22.50
N THR A 581 -28.31 -2.60 21.30
CA THR A 581 -28.10 -3.98 20.84
C THR A 581 -27.15 -4.74 21.77
N ALA A 582 -26.04 -4.11 22.17
CA ALA A 582 -25.11 -4.70 23.13
C ALA A 582 -25.77 -4.98 24.50
N ASP A 583 -26.52 -4.03 25.07
CA ASP A 583 -27.21 -4.23 26.35
C ASP A 583 -28.27 -5.36 26.26
N TYR A 584 -28.95 -5.49 25.12
CA TYR A 584 -29.89 -6.58 24.86
C TYR A 584 -29.19 -7.94 24.74
N ASP A 585 -28.08 -8.02 24.01
CA ASP A 585 -27.31 -9.26 23.85
C ASP A 585 -26.57 -9.65 25.13
N ALA A 586 -26.14 -8.68 25.95
CA ALA A 586 -25.65 -8.92 27.29
C ALA A 586 -26.71 -9.64 28.14
N ALA A 587 -27.95 -9.13 28.14
CA ALA A 587 -29.05 -9.78 28.84
C ALA A 587 -29.35 -11.18 28.28
N ALA A 588 -29.29 -11.37 26.96
CA ALA A 588 -29.48 -12.68 26.34
C ALA A 588 -28.38 -13.69 26.77
N ALA A 589 -27.11 -13.26 26.80
CA ALA A 589 -26.01 -14.09 27.28
C ALA A 589 -26.17 -14.44 28.77
N LEU A 590 -26.58 -13.49 29.62
CA LEU A 590 -26.85 -13.74 31.04
C LEU A 590 -28.02 -14.71 31.27
N ILE A 591 -29.06 -14.63 30.43
CA ILE A 591 -30.18 -15.59 30.40
C ILE A 591 -29.67 -17.00 30.08
N SER A 592 -28.82 -17.15 29.05
CA SER A 592 -28.21 -18.45 28.72
C SER A 592 -27.32 -18.98 29.85
N LEU A 593 -26.65 -18.09 30.58
CA LEU A 593 -25.87 -18.41 31.78
C LEU A 593 -26.75 -18.75 33.00
N LYS A 594 -28.06 -18.48 32.94
CA LYS A 594 -29.02 -18.55 34.06
C LYS A 594 -28.68 -17.61 35.22
N ASP A 595 -27.97 -16.52 34.94
CA ASP A 595 -27.77 -15.43 35.91
C ASP A 595 -28.97 -14.49 35.85
N TRP A 596 -30.09 -14.94 36.41
CA TRP A 596 -31.38 -14.26 36.33
C TRP A 596 -31.35 -12.87 36.96
N LYS A 597 -30.59 -12.72 38.06
CA LYS A 597 -30.48 -11.45 38.77
C LYS A 597 -29.79 -10.40 37.90
N GLN A 598 -28.61 -10.70 37.35
CA GLN A 598 -27.92 -9.75 36.48
C GLN A 598 -28.69 -9.52 35.18
N ALA A 599 -29.32 -10.55 34.61
CA ALA A 599 -30.15 -10.39 33.42
C ALA A 599 -31.30 -9.40 33.67
N ALA A 600 -31.99 -9.51 34.80
CA ALA A 600 -33.06 -8.57 35.18
C ALA A 600 -32.52 -7.14 35.35
N ASP A 601 -31.38 -6.96 36.04
CA ASP A 601 -30.76 -5.65 36.24
C ASP A 601 -30.42 -4.98 34.90
N VAL A 602 -29.86 -5.73 33.94
CA VAL A 602 -29.52 -5.22 32.60
C VAL A 602 -30.78 -4.88 31.79
N LEU A 603 -31.81 -5.74 31.81
CA LEU A 603 -33.06 -5.48 31.09
C LEU A 603 -33.83 -4.28 31.66
N LEU A 604 -33.83 -4.09 32.98
CA LEU A 604 -34.39 -2.91 33.63
C LEU A 604 -33.61 -1.65 33.28
N ALA A 605 -32.28 -1.73 33.28
CA ALA A 605 -31.42 -0.62 32.85
C ALA A 605 -31.67 -0.26 31.38
N PHE A 606 -31.81 -1.25 30.50
CA PHE A 606 -32.19 -1.03 29.09
C PHE A 606 -33.52 -0.29 29.02
N ARG A 607 -34.53 -0.77 29.75
CA ARG A 607 -35.88 -0.18 29.76
C ARG A 607 -35.85 1.29 30.17
N ALA A 608 -35.03 1.63 31.18
CA ALA A 608 -34.86 3.00 31.66
C ALA A 608 -34.04 3.89 30.72
N ASN A 609 -32.95 3.37 30.15
CA ASN A 609 -32.02 4.14 29.31
C ASN A 609 -32.55 4.36 27.89
N PHE A 610 -33.38 3.44 27.37
CA PHE A 610 -33.85 3.47 25.99
C PHE A 610 -35.39 3.36 25.88
N PRO A 611 -36.18 4.24 26.52
CA PRO A 611 -37.64 4.08 26.68
C PRO A 611 -38.44 4.07 25.37
N LYS A 612 -37.85 4.54 24.27
CA LYS A 612 -38.48 4.60 22.93
C LYS A 612 -37.87 3.61 21.93
N HIS A 613 -36.99 2.71 22.36
CA HIS A 613 -36.34 1.76 21.47
C HIS A 613 -37.30 0.66 21.02
N GLU A 614 -37.15 0.18 19.78
CA GLU A 614 -38.03 -0.83 19.17
C GLU A 614 -38.02 -2.17 19.91
N LEU A 615 -36.95 -2.49 20.63
CA LEU A 615 -36.79 -3.73 21.41
C LEU A 615 -37.55 -3.72 22.74
N GLN A 616 -38.22 -2.63 23.14
CA GLN A 616 -38.95 -2.56 24.41
C GLN A 616 -39.94 -3.73 24.65
N PRO A 617 -40.75 -4.17 23.66
CA PRO A 617 -41.62 -5.34 23.83
C PRO A 617 -40.83 -6.64 24.05
N GLU A 618 -39.67 -6.81 23.41
CA GLU A 618 -38.81 -7.98 23.60
C GLU A 618 -38.13 -7.97 24.98
N ILE A 619 -37.79 -6.79 25.49
CA ILE A 619 -37.29 -6.61 26.87
C ILE A 619 -38.37 -7.01 27.87
N THR A 620 -39.63 -6.62 27.65
CA THR A 620 -40.78 -7.06 28.48
C THR A 620 -40.92 -8.58 28.47
N LYS A 621 -40.88 -9.23 27.31
CA LYS A 621 -40.95 -10.69 27.21
C LYS A 621 -39.80 -11.37 27.95
N LYS A 622 -38.56 -10.91 27.76
CA LYS A 622 -37.39 -11.47 28.46
C LYS A 622 -37.47 -11.26 29.96
N LEU A 623 -37.91 -10.09 30.45
CA LEU A 623 -38.10 -9.85 31.88
C LEU A 623 -39.16 -10.78 32.50
N ALA A 624 -40.27 -11.01 31.80
CA ALA A 624 -41.30 -11.95 32.24
C ALA A 624 -40.73 -13.36 32.44
N ILE A 625 -39.97 -13.84 31.47
CA ILE A 625 -39.30 -15.15 31.55
C ILE A 625 -38.24 -15.16 32.66
N VAL A 626 -37.36 -14.15 32.72
CA VAL A 626 -36.30 -14.04 33.73
C VAL A 626 -36.90 -14.07 35.14
N TYR A 627 -37.95 -13.28 35.41
CA TYR A 627 -38.60 -13.30 36.72
C TYR A 627 -39.29 -14.61 37.03
N ARG A 628 -39.86 -15.29 36.04
CA ARG A 628 -40.47 -16.61 36.22
C ARG A 628 -39.42 -17.65 36.62
N GLU A 629 -38.31 -17.72 35.89
CA GLU A 629 -37.21 -18.66 36.18
C GLU A 629 -36.46 -18.32 37.48
N ASP A 630 -36.43 -17.05 37.89
CA ASP A 630 -35.89 -16.59 39.19
C ASP A 630 -36.86 -16.82 40.36
N GLY A 631 -38.05 -17.37 40.12
CA GLY A 631 -39.08 -17.63 41.13
C GLY A 631 -39.83 -16.37 41.62
N LYS A 632 -39.65 -15.22 40.96
CA LYS A 632 -40.32 -13.94 41.30
C LYS A 632 -41.70 -13.85 40.65
N GLN A 633 -42.59 -14.75 41.06
CA GLN A 633 -43.93 -14.96 40.46
C GLN A 633 -44.74 -13.67 40.27
N LEU A 634 -44.82 -12.82 41.30
CA LEU A 634 -45.61 -11.57 41.22
C LEU A 634 -45.02 -10.54 40.23
N LEU A 635 -43.69 -10.48 40.11
CA LEU A 635 -43.05 -9.59 39.13
C LEU A 635 -43.22 -10.14 37.72
N ALA A 636 -43.09 -11.46 37.55
CA ALA A 636 -43.35 -12.13 36.28
C ALA A 636 -44.79 -11.88 35.81
N ALA A 637 -45.78 -12.03 36.70
CA ALA A 637 -47.18 -11.77 36.42
C ALA A 637 -47.42 -10.33 35.91
N GLY A 638 -46.81 -9.35 36.57
CA GLY A 638 -46.87 -7.95 36.15
C GLY A 638 -46.26 -7.70 34.76
N GLU A 639 -45.17 -8.37 34.41
CA GLU A 639 -44.59 -8.28 33.07
C GLU A 639 -45.46 -9.00 32.02
N PHE A 640 -46.08 -10.14 32.33
CA PHE A 640 -47.04 -10.79 31.43
C PHE A 640 -48.29 -9.93 31.19
N GLU A 641 -48.80 -9.23 32.20
CA GLU A 641 -49.84 -8.22 31.99
C GLU A 641 -49.40 -7.09 31.05
N ARG A 642 -48.13 -6.67 31.12
CA ARG A 642 -47.58 -5.66 30.21
C ARG A 642 -47.45 -6.23 28.78
N ILE A 643 -47.04 -7.49 28.61
CA ILE A 643 -47.04 -8.18 27.31
C ILE A 643 -48.43 -8.13 26.69
N GLU A 644 -49.49 -8.40 27.46
CA GLU A 644 -50.86 -8.31 26.95
C GLU A 644 -51.22 -6.89 26.49
N ARG A 645 -50.81 -5.85 27.20
CA ARG A 645 -51.12 -4.46 26.81
C ARG A 645 -50.34 -4.00 25.59
N GLU A 646 -49.12 -4.51 25.41
CA GLU A 646 -48.22 -4.16 24.31
C GLU A 646 -48.47 -5.00 23.04
N ALA A 647 -49.00 -6.21 23.20
CA ALA A 647 -49.25 -7.12 22.08
C ALA A 647 -50.45 -6.69 21.23
N THR A 648 -50.29 -6.77 19.91
CA THR A 648 -51.41 -6.61 18.95
C THR A 648 -52.07 -7.94 18.59
N ASN A 649 -51.35 -9.06 18.75
CA ASN A 649 -51.83 -10.41 18.48
C ASN A 649 -52.76 -10.91 19.60
N ALA A 650 -53.98 -11.29 19.24
CA ALA A 650 -54.99 -11.78 20.18
C ALA A 650 -54.58 -13.07 20.92
N ASP A 651 -53.91 -14.01 20.26
CA ASP A 651 -53.45 -15.26 20.89
C ASP A 651 -52.36 -14.98 21.93
N LEU A 652 -51.40 -14.10 21.61
CA LEU A 652 -50.35 -13.70 22.56
C LEU A 652 -50.93 -12.98 23.77
N ARG A 653 -51.92 -12.10 23.55
CA ARG A 653 -52.64 -11.43 24.64
C ARG A 653 -53.37 -12.44 25.53
N ARG A 654 -54.03 -13.43 24.90
CA ARG A 654 -54.73 -14.51 25.61
C ARG A 654 -53.76 -15.30 26.48
N GLU A 655 -52.67 -15.79 25.91
CA GLU A 655 -51.65 -16.57 26.62
C GLU A 655 -51.01 -15.77 27.76
N ALA A 656 -50.66 -14.49 27.52
CA ALA A 656 -50.05 -13.65 28.53
C ALA A 656 -50.97 -13.36 29.73
N LEU A 657 -52.28 -13.17 29.53
CA LEU A 657 -53.21 -13.02 30.66
C LEU A 657 -53.35 -14.29 31.49
N LEU A 658 -53.31 -15.46 30.85
CA LEU A 658 -53.43 -16.72 31.56
C LEU A 658 -52.20 -17.00 32.40
N GLU A 659 -51.03 -16.84 31.79
CA GLU A 659 -49.77 -16.97 32.51
C GLU A 659 -49.70 -15.95 33.66
N ALA A 660 -50.15 -14.70 33.45
CA ALA A 660 -50.22 -13.69 34.52
C ALA A 660 -51.17 -14.11 35.65
N ALA A 661 -52.36 -14.61 35.34
CA ALA A 661 -53.33 -15.02 36.36
C ALA A 661 -52.86 -16.23 37.15
N ASP A 662 -52.30 -17.23 36.48
CA ASP A 662 -51.76 -18.43 37.11
C ASP A 662 -50.52 -18.09 37.97
N LEU A 663 -49.67 -17.14 37.54
CA LEU A 663 -48.56 -16.63 38.35
C LEU A 663 -49.02 -15.82 39.57
N TYR A 664 -50.09 -15.02 39.45
CA TYR A 664 -50.68 -14.34 40.61
C TYR A 664 -51.29 -15.32 41.60
N GLU A 665 -51.97 -16.37 41.13
CA GLU A 665 -52.51 -17.44 41.98
C GLU A 665 -51.39 -18.19 42.69
N ALA A 666 -50.34 -18.60 41.96
CA ALA A 666 -49.17 -19.27 42.53
C ALA A 666 -48.41 -18.39 43.54
N GLY A 667 -48.36 -17.08 43.31
CA GLY A 667 -47.78 -16.08 44.21
C GLY A 667 -48.68 -15.69 45.39
N GLY A 668 -49.90 -16.23 45.48
CA GLY A 668 -50.84 -15.98 46.58
C GLY A 668 -51.63 -14.66 46.47
N ASP A 669 -51.51 -13.90 45.38
CA ASP A 669 -52.26 -12.66 45.15
C ASP A 669 -53.60 -12.95 44.44
N GLN A 670 -54.57 -13.42 45.21
CA GLN A 670 -55.91 -13.75 44.70
C GLN A 670 -56.71 -12.54 44.21
N ASP A 671 -56.38 -11.32 44.64
CA ASP A 671 -57.05 -10.11 44.18
C ASP A 671 -56.62 -9.75 42.76
N SER A 672 -55.32 -9.82 42.49
CA SER A 672 -54.78 -9.61 41.14
C SER A 672 -55.17 -10.74 40.21
N ALA A 673 -55.09 -12.01 40.63
CA ALA A 673 -55.54 -13.16 39.83
C ALA A 673 -57.01 -13.01 39.41
N LEU A 674 -57.90 -12.63 40.34
CA LEU A 674 -59.31 -12.38 40.05
C LEU A 674 -59.52 -11.28 39.00
N LYS A 675 -58.82 -10.15 39.12
CA LYS A 675 -58.90 -9.05 38.15
C LYS A 675 -58.42 -9.49 36.77
N VAL A 676 -57.34 -10.26 36.69
CA VAL A 676 -56.79 -10.75 35.43
C VAL A 676 -57.74 -11.78 34.80
N TYR A 677 -58.28 -12.74 35.56
CA TYR A 677 -59.29 -13.68 35.04
C TYR A 677 -60.56 -12.97 34.55
N GLN A 678 -61.02 -11.92 35.25
CA GLN A 678 -62.16 -11.10 34.81
C GLN A 678 -61.86 -10.38 33.49
N ARG A 679 -60.67 -9.79 33.36
CA ARG A 679 -60.22 -9.17 32.11
C ARG A 679 -60.13 -10.20 30.98
N PHE A 680 -59.62 -11.39 31.28
CA PHE A 680 -59.51 -12.50 30.34
C PHE A 680 -60.88 -12.89 29.76
N VAL A 681 -61.86 -13.23 30.60
CA VAL A 681 -63.18 -13.69 30.13
C VAL A 681 -64.00 -12.58 29.46
N ALA A 682 -63.64 -11.31 29.68
CA ALA A 682 -64.24 -10.18 28.98
C ALA A 682 -63.62 -9.96 27.59
N ALA A 683 -62.30 -10.17 27.45
CA ALA A 683 -61.57 -9.96 26.21
C ALA A 683 -61.63 -11.16 25.25
N PHE A 684 -61.73 -12.39 25.78
CA PHE A 684 -61.67 -13.64 25.03
C PHE A 684 -62.90 -14.52 25.33
N PRO A 685 -64.03 -14.34 24.62
CA PRO A 685 -65.25 -15.10 24.86
C PRO A 685 -65.25 -16.51 24.25
N GLU A 686 -64.24 -16.87 23.45
CA GLU A 686 -64.07 -18.18 22.81
C GLU A 686 -62.62 -18.68 22.96
N PRO A 687 -62.36 -20.00 23.03
CA PRO A 687 -63.36 -21.09 23.03
C PRO A 687 -64.13 -21.17 24.35
N ILE A 688 -65.44 -21.40 24.26
CA ILE A 688 -66.37 -21.35 25.39
C ILE A 688 -66.02 -22.27 26.56
N ASP A 689 -65.47 -23.46 26.29
CA ASP A 689 -64.99 -24.40 27.33
C ASP A 689 -64.04 -23.71 28.29
N PHE A 690 -63.03 -23.04 27.73
CA PHE A 690 -61.98 -22.38 28.48
C PHE A 690 -62.52 -21.15 29.25
N VAL A 691 -63.47 -20.44 28.66
CA VAL A 691 -64.15 -19.31 29.32
C VAL A 691 -64.95 -19.77 30.52
N LEU A 692 -65.70 -20.87 30.40
CA LEU A 692 -66.47 -21.40 31.52
C LEU A 692 -65.58 -21.96 32.63
N GLU A 693 -64.45 -22.59 32.30
CA GLU A 693 -63.46 -23.00 33.30
C GLU A 693 -62.87 -21.80 34.04
N THR A 694 -62.52 -20.74 33.30
CA THR A 694 -62.02 -19.51 33.92
C THR A 694 -63.10 -18.86 34.80
N ARG A 695 -64.36 -18.86 34.37
CA ARG A 695 -65.48 -18.36 35.20
C ARG A 695 -65.71 -19.22 36.44
N GLN A 696 -65.49 -20.53 36.36
CA GLN A 696 -65.51 -21.40 37.52
C GLN A 696 -64.40 -21.02 38.50
N LYS A 697 -63.17 -20.76 38.03
CA LYS A 697 -62.08 -20.24 38.88
C LYS A 697 -62.46 -18.90 39.55
N ILE A 698 -63.06 -17.97 38.81
CA ILE A 698 -63.57 -16.69 39.35
C ILE A 698 -64.61 -16.96 40.45
N ALA A 699 -65.57 -17.86 40.20
CA ALA A 699 -66.58 -18.25 41.18
C ALA A 699 -65.92 -18.85 42.45
N ASP A 700 -64.96 -19.76 42.29
CA ASP A 700 -64.24 -20.39 43.40
C ASP A 700 -63.46 -19.37 44.24
N ILE A 701 -62.87 -18.34 43.62
CA ILE A 701 -62.22 -17.22 44.34
C ILE A 701 -63.26 -16.46 45.17
N PHE A 702 -64.43 -16.11 44.61
CA PHE A 702 -65.49 -15.44 45.37
C PHE A 702 -66.01 -16.30 46.52
N LYS A 703 -66.17 -17.61 46.30
CA LYS A 703 -66.57 -18.58 47.32
C LYS A 703 -65.55 -18.64 48.47
N LYS A 704 -64.25 -18.72 48.15
CA LYS A 704 -63.16 -18.70 49.15
C LYS A 704 -63.12 -17.39 49.94
N LYS A 705 -63.45 -16.27 49.31
CA LYS A 705 -63.58 -14.94 49.94
C LYS A 705 -64.89 -14.74 50.70
N ASN A 706 -65.76 -15.74 50.73
CA ASN A 706 -67.10 -15.68 51.32
C ASN A 706 -68.02 -14.60 50.70
N ASP A 707 -67.76 -14.18 49.45
CA ASP A 707 -68.64 -13.31 48.67
C ASP A 707 -69.66 -14.15 47.88
N MET A 708 -70.72 -14.55 48.59
CA MET A 708 -71.74 -15.44 48.04
C MET A 708 -72.60 -14.77 46.96
N VAL A 709 -72.70 -13.44 46.97
CA VAL A 709 -73.44 -12.67 45.94
C VAL A 709 -72.70 -12.74 44.62
N SER A 710 -71.40 -12.45 44.61
CA SER A 710 -70.59 -12.55 43.40
C SER A 710 -70.41 -14.00 42.94
N TYR A 711 -70.28 -14.95 43.87
CA TYR A 711 -70.23 -16.39 43.56
C TYR A 711 -71.48 -16.84 42.78
N THR A 712 -72.67 -16.59 43.33
CA THR A 712 -73.93 -16.98 42.67
C THR A 712 -74.15 -16.24 41.35
N ALA A 713 -73.75 -14.97 41.25
CA ALA A 713 -73.79 -14.24 40.00
C ALA A 713 -72.90 -14.89 38.91
N GLN A 714 -71.69 -15.38 39.26
CA GLN A 714 -70.85 -16.10 38.30
C GLN A 714 -71.46 -17.44 37.88
N LEU A 715 -72.03 -18.20 38.82
CA LEU A 715 -72.74 -19.44 38.49
C LEU A 715 -73.88 -19.20 37.50
N ASP A 716 -74.65 -18.12 37.68
CA ASP A 716 -75.74 -17.76 36.76
C ASP A 716 -75.20 -17.39 35.36
N ILE A 717 -74.04 -16.71 35.29
CA ILE A 717 -73.37 -16.44 34.01
C ILE A 717 -72.91 -17.73 33.34
N ILE A 718 -72.37 -18.70 34.09
CA ILE A 718 -71.95 -20.01 33.53
C ILE A 718 -73.17 -20.71 32.91
N VAL A 719 -74.28 -20.78 33.63
CA VAL A 719 -75.55 -21.38 33.16
C VAL A 719 -76.06 -20.69 31.90
N LYS A 720 -76.14 -19.35 31.90
CA LYS A 720 -76.63 -18.57 30.76
C LYS A 720 -75.72 -18.67 29.54
N THR A 721 -74.41 -18.74 29.76
CA THR A 721 -73.41 -18.85 28.69
C THR A 721 -73.50 -20.23 28.02
N ASP A 722 -73.54 -21.33 28.79
CA ASP A 722 -73.74 -22.68 28.22
C ASP A 722 -75.09 -22.83 27.50
N ALA A 723 -76.17 -22.27 28.05
CA ALA A 723 -77.48 -22.31 27.41
C ALA A 723 -77.50 -21.59 26.04
N ARG A 724 -76.69 -20.54 25.86
CA ARG A 724 -76.58 -19.79 24.60
C ARG A 724 -75.56 -20.39 23.62
N ALA A 725 -74.70 -21.30 24.07
CA ALA A 725 -73.58 -21.84 23.30
C ALA A 725 -74.00 -22.72 22.10
N GLY A 726 -75.24 -23.20 22.06
CA GLY A 726 -75.76 -23.98 20.93
C GLY A 726 -74.89 -25.20 20.59
N LYS A 727 -74.29 -25.21 19.39
CA LYS A 727 -73.40 -26.29 18.92
C LYS A 727 -72.00 -26.27 19.57
N ALA A 728 -71.61 -25.17 20.22
CA ALA A 728 -70.33 -25.05 20.91
C ALA A 728 -70.33 -25.71 22.30
N ARG A 729 -71.49 -26.20 22.77
CA ARG A 729 -71.56 -26.95 24.04
C ARG A 729 -70.74 -28.23 23.95
N THR A 730 -69.92 -28.47 24.95
CA THR A 730 -69.17 -29.71 25.16
C THR A 730 -69.66 -30.41 26.42
N ASP A 731 -69.22 -31.65 26.62
CA ASP A 731 -69.54 -32.37 27.87
C ASP A 731 -69.02 -31.60 29.09
N ARG A 732 -67.89 -30.89 28.95
CA ARG A 732 -67.31 -30.07 30.00
C ARG A 732 -68.15 -28.82 30.30
N THR A 733 -68.61 -28.08 29.28
CA THR A 733 -69.45 -26.90 29.51
C THR A 733 -70.78 -27.28 30.15
N ARG A 734 -71.38 -28.39 29.70
CA ARG A 734 -72.60 -28.95 30.28
C ARG A 734 -72.39 -29.34 31.74
N PHE A 735 -71.28 -29.99 32.05
CA PHE A 735 -70.93 -30.35 33.43
C PHE A 735 -70.84 -29.13 34.35
N LEU A 736 -70.11 -28.07 33.95
CA LEU A 736 -69.97 -26.86 34.75
C LEU A 736 -71.32 -26.15 34.93
N ALA A 737 -72.09 -26.01 33.86
CA ALA A 737 -73.40 -25.37 33.90
C ALA A 737 -74.43 -26.17 34.70
N ALA A 738 -74.44 -27.50 34.59
CA ALA A 738 -75.36 -28.35 35.34
C ALA A 738 -75.10 -28.27 36.85
N ASN A 739 -73.84 -28.30 37.27
CA ASN A 739 -73.46 -28.14 38.68
C ASN A 739 -73.78 -26.74 39.21
N ALA A 740 -73.52 -25.70 38.42
CA ALA A 740 -73.89 -24.32 38.74
C ALA A 740 -75.42 -24.18 38.90
N ALA A 741 -76.20 -24.72 37.96
CA ALA A 741 -77.65 -24.67 37.97
C ALA A 741 -78.26 -25.49 39.13
N LEU A 742 -77.66 -26.63 39.49
CA LEU A 742 -78.04 -27.43 40.65
C LEU A 742 -77.91 -26.62 41.94
N TYR A 743 -76.77 -25.95 42.14
CA TYR A 743 -76.56 -25.08 43.30
C TYR A 743 -77.57 -23.92 43.33
N LEU A 744 -77.80 -23.27 42.18
CA LEU A 744 -78.75 -22.15 42.06
C LEU A 744 -80.22 -22.56 42.24
N SER A 745 -80.54 -23.85 42.17
CA SER A 745 -81.91 -24.36 42.37
C SER A 745 -82.26 -24.57 43.85
N GLN A 746 -81.27 -24.59 44.75
CA GLN A 746 -81.47 -24.82 46.19
C GLN A 746 -82.46 -23.83 46.85
N PRO A 747 -82.43 -22.50 46.56
CA PRO A 747 -83.39 -21.58 47.14
C PRO A 747 -84.85 -21.92 46.81
N VAL A 748 -85.13 -22.52 45.65
CA VAL A 748 -86.49 -22.93 45.26
C VAL A 748 -86.98 -24.08 46.14
N TYR A 749 -86.09 -25.02 46.47
CA TYR A 749 -86.37 -26.07 47.45
C TYR A 749 -86.61 -25.48 48.85
N ASP A 750 -85.74 -24.56 49.29
CA ASP A 750 -85.84 -23.96 50.62
C ASP A 750 -87.14 -23.14 50.78
N GLU A 751 -87.55 -22.39 49.75
CA GLU A 751 -88.84 -21.70 49.69
C GLU A 751 -90.02 -22.68 49.80
N PHE A 752 -89.95 -23.83 49.12
CA PHE A 752 -90.95 -24.88 49.24
C PHE A 752 -91.03 -25.46 50.66
N VAL A 753 -89.88 -25.74 51.27
CA VAL A 753 -89.78 -26.25 52.65
C VAL A 753 -90.35 -25.25 53.64
N ALA A 754 -90.04 -23.95 53.48
CA ALA A 754 -90.41 -22.88 54.40
C ALA A 754 -91.94 -22.66 54.51
N ILE A 755 -92.72 -23.00 53.48
CA ILE A 755 -94.18 -22.88 53.51
C ILE A 755 -94.76 -23.94 54.47
N LYS A 756 -95.22 -23.51 55.64
CA LYS A 756 -95.90 -24.38 56.63
C LYS A 756 -97.40 -24.50 56.37
N LEU A 757 -97.99 -25.68 56.60
CA LEU A 757 -99.43 -25.91 56.44
C LEU A 757 -100.20 -25.55 57.73
N VAL A 758 -100.32 -24.24 57.99
CA VAL A 758 -101.05 -23.65 59.14
C VAL A 758 -102.27 -22.86 58.69
N LYS A 759 -103.11 -22.40 59.62
CA LYS A 759 -104.25 -21.51 59.31
C LYS A 759 -103.79 -20.20 58.63
N PRO A 760 -104.47 -19.72 57.58
CA PRO A 760 -105.58 -20.35 56.84
C PRO A 760 -105.07 -21.49 55.93
N PHE A 761 -105.45 -22.73 56.26
CA PHE A 761 -104.89 -23.96 55.69
C PHE A 761 -105.00 -24.04 54.17
N LYS A 762 -106.19 -23.80 53.61
CA LYS A 762 -106.42 -23.86 52.15
C LYS A 762 -105.45 -22.96 51.37
N LYS A 763 -105.23 -21.72 51.84
CA LYS A 763 -104.32 -20.76 51.20
C LYS A 763 -102.86 -21.23 51.26
N ASN A 764 -102.43 -21.77 52.40
CA ASN A 764 -101.06 -22.27 52.57
C ASN A 764 -100.84 -23.59 51.81
N LEU A 765 -101.85 -24.46 51.72
CA LEU A 765 -101.84 -25.67 50.90
C LEU A 765 -101.72 -25.35 49.41
N ASP A 766 -102.52 -24.42 48.90
CA ASP A 766 -102.47 -23.99 47.50
C ASP A 766 -101.10 -23.39 47.16
N LYS A 767 -100.56 -22.53 48.05
CA LYS A 767 -99.20 -21.99 47.92
C LYS A 767 -98.13 -23.08 47.92
N LYS A 768 -98.19 -24.03 48.85
CA LYS A 768 -97.19 -25.11 48.95
C LYS A 768 -97.25 -26.05 47.75
N LYS A 769 -98.45 -26.39 47.24
CA LYS A 769 -98.63 -27.17 46.01
C LYS A 769 -98.07 -26.44 44.78
N ALA A 770 -98.33 -25.12 44.67
CA ALA A 770 -97.77 -24.32 43.59
C ALA A 770 -96.23 -24.30 43.64
N GLN A 771 -95.65 -24.06 44.83
CA GLN A 771 -94.20 -24.05 45.01
C GLN A 771 -93.58 -25.43 44.82
N MET A 772 -94.26 -26.51 45.25
CA MET A 772 -93.84 -27.89 45.01
C MET A 772 -93.71 -28.16 43.51
N LYS A 773 -94.70 -27.73 42.72
CA LYS A 773 -94.66 -27.85 41.26
C LYS A 773 -93.48 -27.05 40.68
N VAL A 774 -93.28 -25.81 41.12
CA VAL A 774 -92.14 -24.98 40.70
C VAL A 774 -90.81 -25.66 41.03
N ALA A 775 -90.66 -26.23 42.21
CA ALA A 775 -89.45 -26.94 42.63
C ALA A 775 -89.22 -28.19 41.76
N ILE A 776 -90.22 -29.05 41.58
CA ILE A 776 -90.12 -30.25 40.73
C ILE A 776 -89.78 -29.87 39.28
N ASP A 777 -90.49 -28.89 38.70
CA ASP A 777 -90.24 -28.42 37.34
C ASP A 777 -88.82 -27.83 37.19
N THR A 778 -88.31 -27.15 38.22
CA THR A 778 -86.96 -26.57 38.23
C THR A 778 -85.89 -27.65 38.26
N TYR A 779 -85.98 -28.62 39.17
CA TYR A 779 -85.03 -29.72 39.25
C TYR A 779 -85.13 -30.63 38.02
N THR A 780 -86.32 -30.93 37.50
CA THR A 780 -86.51 -31.79 36.32
C THR A 780 -85.79 -31.24 35.08
N LYS A 781 -85.81 -29.92 34.86
CA LYS A 781 -85.08 -29.28 33.75
C LYS A 781 -83.56 -29.49 33.81
N LEU A 782 -83.00 -29.76 34.98
CA LEU A 782 -81.55 -30.00 35.10
C LEU A 782 -81.14 -31.36 34.52
N VAL A 783 -82.08 -32.30 34.35
CA VAL A 783 -81.82 -33.58 33.68
C VAL A 783 -81.45 -33.36 32.21
N ASP A 784 -81.96 -32.30 31.58
CA ASP A 784 -81.70 -31.98 30.17
C ASP A 784 -80.22 -31.66 29.87
N TYR A 785 -79.40 -31.40 30.89
CA TYR A 785 -77.95 -31.27 30.74
C TYR A 785 -77.26 -32.60 30.41
N GLY A 786 -77.88 -33.74 30.72
CA GLY A 786 -77.31 -35.08 30.47
C GLY A 786 -76.10 -35.42 31.34
N VAL A 787 -75.94 -34.76 32.49
CA VAL A 787 -74.81 -34.96 33.42
C VAL A 787 -75.23 -35.92 34.52
N GLY A 788 -74.65 -37.12 34.52
CA GLY A 788 -75.04 -38.21 35.42
C GLY A 788 -75.07 -37.83 36.91
N ASP A 789 -74.06 -37.11 37.39
CA ASP A 789 -74.01 -36.68 38.79
C ASP A 789 -75.14 -35.74 39.17
N VAL A 790 -75.49 -34.83 38.26
CA VAL A 790 -76.58 -33.86 38.46
C VAL A 790 -77.92 -34.57 38.33
N THR A 791 -78.07 -35.54 37.42
CA THR A 791 -79.27 -36.38 37.34
C THR A 791 -79.50 -37.14 38.64
N ALA A 792 -78.45 -37.68 39.26
CA ALA A 792 -78.56 -38.35 40.56
C ALA A 792 -78.98 -37.39 41.69
N ALA A 793 -78.38 -36.19 41.74
CA ALA A 793 -78.73 -35.16 42.71
C ALA A 793 -80.18 -34.67 42.56
N VAL A 794 -80.59 -34.40 41.33
CA VAL A 794 -81.94 -33.95 40.96
C VAL A 794 -82.98 -34.99 41.35
N THR A 795 -82.73 -36.25 41.02
CA THR A 795 -83.67 -37.35 41.31
C THR A 795 -83.83 -37.51 42.83
N TYR A 796 -82.73 -37.42 43.60
CA TYR A 796 -82.79 -37.37 45.06
C TYR A 796 -83.64 -36.17 45.56
N GLN A 797 -83.40 -34.97 45.05
CA GLN A 797 -84.13 -33.78 45.52
C GLN A 797 -85.63 -33.81 45.16
N ILE A 798 -86.02 -34.36 44.01
CA ILE A 798 -87.44 -34.55 43.65
C ILE A 798 -88.11 -35.52 44.63
N ALA A 799 -87.42 -36.60 45.02
CA ALA A 799 -87.93 -37.52 46.04
C ALA A 799 -88.09 -36.82 47.40
N GLU A 800 -87.10 -36.02 47.82
CA GLU A 800 -87.19 -35.24 49.06
C GLU A 800 -88.30 -34.18 49.01
N ILE A 801 -88.61 -33.59 47.85
CA ILE A 801 -89.76 -32.67 47.69
C ILE A 801 -91.08 -33.41 47.94
N TYR A 802 -91.25 -34.60 47.37
CA TYR A 802 -92.43 -35.44 47.60
C TYR A 802 -92.55 -35.85 49.07
N LEU A 803 -91.45 -36.30 49.68
CA LEU A 803 -91.40 -36.72 51.07
C LEU A 803 -91.72 -35.56 52.02
N GLN A 804 -91.12 -34.39 51.79
CA GLN A 804 -91.36 -33.21 52.60
C GLN A 804 -92.80 -32.69 52.46
N PHE A 805 -93.42 -32.86 51.29
CA PHE A 805 -94.84 -32.54 51.12
C PHE A 805 -95.73 -33.50 51.92
N SER A 806 -95.48 -34.81 51.83
CA SER A 806 -96.15 -35.84 52.63
C SER A 806 -96.07 -35.51 54.12
N ARG A 807 -94.84 -35.29 54.61
CA ARG A 807 -94.59 -34.91 56.00
C ARG A 807 -95.33 -33.64 56.41
N SER A 808 -95.32 -32.62 55.55
CA SER A 808 -96.02 -31.36 55.86
C SER A 808 -97.54 -31.53 55.97
N LEU A 809 -98.14 -32.49 55.22
CA LEU A 809 -99.56 -32.83 55.37
C LEU A 809 -99.81 -33.49 56.72
N VAL A 810 -99.03 -34.50 57.09
CA VAL A 810 -99.14 -35.21 58.37
C VAL A 810 -98.90 -34.28 59.55
N GLU A 811 -98.00 -33.31 59.45
CA GLU A 811 -97.69 -32.33 60.51
C GLU A 811 -98.57 -31.06 60.48
N SER A 812 -99.57 -30.99 59.59
CA SER A 812 -100.35 -29.75 59.39
C SER A 812 -101.23 -29.33 60.57
N GLU A 813 -101.64 -28.08 60.70
CA GLU A 813 -102.49 -27.68 61.83
C GLU A 813 -103.88 -28.33 61.79
N ARG A 814 -104.35 -28.90 62.91
CA ARG A 814 -105.68 -29.55 62.99
C ARG A 814 -106.80 -28.52 63.19
N PRO A 815 -108.02 -28.75 62.69
CA PRO A 815 -109.17 -27.90 63.00
C PRO A 815 -109.52 -27.93 64.50
N ASP A 816 -109.78 -26.77 65.11
CA ASP A 816 -110.01 -26.64 66.56
C ASP A 816 -111.39 -27.16 67.02
N ASN A 817 -112.26 -27.54 66.07
CA ASN A 817 -113.68 -27.85 66.28
C ASN A 817 -114.03 -29.32 66.06
N LEU A 818 -113.06 -30.24 66.21
CA LEU A 818 -113.25 -31.68 66.10
C LEU A 818 -113.29 -32.33 67.49
N ASN A 819 -114.21 -33.28 67.69
CA ASN A 819 -114.16 -34.18 68.85
C ASN A 819 -113.09 -35.27 68.66
N ALA A 820 -112.83 -36.11 69.68
CA ALA A 820 -111.76 -37.10 69.62
C ALA A 820 -111.90 -38.12 68.46
N GLU A 821 -113.13 -38.56 68.17
CA GLU A 821 -113.42 -39.51 67.07
C GLU A 821 -113.31 -38.82 65.70
N GLU A 822 -113.79 -37.59 65.58
CA GLU A 822 -113.64 -36.75 64.38
C GLU A 822 -112.18 -36.37 64.11
N LEU A 823 -111.37 -36.18 65.16
CA LEU A 823 -109.94 -35.89 65.06
C LEU A 823 -109.18 -37.13 64.57
N GLU A 824 -109.47 -38.31 65.12
CA GLU A 824 -108.87 -39.58 64.68
C GLU A 824 -109.22 -39.88 63.21
N GLN A 825 -110.48 -39.69 62.81
CA GLN A 825 -110.92 -39.81 61.41
C GLN A 825 -110.23 -38.78 60.49
N TYR A 826 -110.01 -37.56 60.99
CA TYR A 826 -109.30 -36.51 60.24
C TYR A 826 -107.82 -36.82 60.10
N GLU A 827 -107.18 -37.36 61.13
CA GLU A 827 -105.79 -37.80 61.11
C GLU A 827 -105.60 -38.96 60.12
N LEU A 828 -106.47 -39.97 60.15
CA LEU A 828 -106.48 -41.06 59.18
C LEU A 828 -106.68 -40.53 57.75
N ALA A 829 -107.60 -39.58 57.55
CA ALA A 829 -107.81 -38.96 56.24
C ALA A 829 -106.58 -38.17 55.77
N ILE A 830 -105.85 -37.49 56.66
CA ILE A 830 -104.60 -36.80 56.30
C ILE A 830 -103.51 -37.81 55.93
N GLU A 831 -103.36 -38.89 56.69
CA GLU A 831 -102.42 -39.98 56.40
C GLU A 831 -102.73 -40.61 55.03
N GLU A 832 -104.00 -40.91 54.74
CA GLU A 832 -104.46 -41.38 53.43
C GLU A 832 -104.15 -40.40 52.30
N GLN A 833 -104.22 -39.09 52.55
CA GLN A 833 -103.88 -38.06 51.55
C GLN A 833 -102.36 -37.84 51.42
N ALA A 834 -101.57 -38.11 52.46
CA ALA A 834 -100.12 -37.96 52.46
C ALA A 834 -99.41 -39.17 51.83
N TYR A 835 -99.94 -40.38 52.05
CA TYR A 835 -99.37 -41.65 51.58
C TYR A 835 -99.06 -41.69 50.06
N PRO A 836 -99.91 -41.18 49.14
CA PRO A 836 -99.58 -41.13 47.72
C PRO A 836 -98.32 -40.32 47.37
N PHE A 837 -97.93 -39.36 48.21
CA PHE A 837 -96.71 -38.57 48.03
C PHE A 837 -95.49 -39.28 48.61
N GLU A 838 -95.65 -40.00 49.73
CA GLU A 838 -94.60 -40.88 50.28
C GLU A 838 -94.26 -42.01 49.31
N GLU A 839 -95.27 -42.68 48.74
CA GLU A 839 -95.10 -43.70 47.68
C GLU A 839 -94.37 -43.15 46.45
N LYS A 840 -94.66 -41.90 46.07
CA LYS A 840 -93.93 -41.23 44.99
C LYS A 840 -92.48 -40.96 45.37
N ALA A 841 -92.20 -40.52 46.59
CA ALA A 841 -90.83 -40.32 47.07
C ALA A 841 -90.03 -41.63 47.03
N ILE A 842 -90.59 -42.73 47.52
CA ILE A 842 -89.98 -44.07 47.47
C ILE A 842 -89.65 -44.44 46.02
N LYS A 843 -90.63 -44.38 45.12
CA LYS A 843 -90.43 -44.73 43.69
C LYS A 843 -89.37 -43.86 43.01
N VAL A 844 -89.27 -42.58 43.37
CA VAL A 844 -88.25 -41.69 42.81
C VAL A 844 -86.87 -41.98 43.40
N HIS A 845 -86.75 -42.29 44.70
CA HIS A 845 -85.49 -42.77 45.27
C HIS A 845 -85.05 -44.11 44.65
N GLU A 846 -85.98 -45.05 44.42
CA GLU A 846 -85.71 -46.32 43.73
C GLU A 846 -85.16 -46.08 42.32
N LYS A 847 -85.78 -45.16 41.55
CA LYS A 847 -85.27 -44.74 40.24
C LYS A 847 -83.87 -44.13 40.31
N ASN A 848 -83.54 -43.41 41.39
CA ASN A 848 -82.20 -42.89 41.57
C ASN A 848 -81.16 -44.01 41.72
N MET A 849 -81.52 -45.07 42.44
CA MET A 849 -80.67 -46.25 42.63
C MET A 849 -80.49 -47.05 41.33
N GLU A 850 -81.45 -47.02 40.40
CA GLU A 850 -81.31 -47.65 39.07
C GLU A 850 -80.15 -47.07 38.25
N LEU A 851 -79.69 -45.83 38.54
CA LEU A 851 -78.52 -45.22 37.89
C LEU A 851 -77.20 -45.97 38.20
N LEU A 852 -77.16 -46.80 39.25
CA LEU A 852 -76.03 -47.70 39.50
C LEU A 852 -75.80 -48.66 38.32
N ALA A 853 -76.88 -49.12 37.69
CA ALA A 853 -76.80 -50.06 36.57
C ALA A 853 -76.21 -49.42 35.30
N THR A 854 -76.24 -48.08 35.20
CA THR A 854 -75.61 -47.32 34.11
C THR A 854 -74.21 -46.83 34.47
N GLY A 855 -73.65 -47.25 35.61
CA GLY A 855 -72.29 -46.93 36.05
C GLY A 855 -72.14 -45.59 36.76
N ILE A 856 -73.23 -44.92 37.14
CA ILE A 856 -73.19 -43.68 37.92
C ILE A 856 -73.20 -44.07 39.41
N TYR A 857 -72.16 -43.68 40.14
CA TYR A 857 -72.05 -43.88 41.59
C TYR A 857 -71.53 -42.60 42.25
N ASN A 858 -72.32 -42.02 43.17
CA ASN A 858 -71.96 -40.82 43.92
C ASN A 858 -72.79 -40.68 45.20
N ASP A 859 -72.44 -39.68 46.02
CA ASP A 859 -73.06 -39.38 47.32
C ASP A 859 -74.59 -39.22 47.28
N TRP A 860 -75.18 -38.82 46.15
CA TRP A 860 -76.64 -38.63 46.05
C TRP A 860 -77.39 -39.95 45.92
N ILE A 861 -76.75 -40.96 45.31
CA ILE A 861 -77.28 -42.32 45.27
C ILE A 861 -77.19 -42.93 46.66
N ASP A 862 -76.07 -42.76 47.36
CA ASP A 862 -75.92 -43.21 48.75
C ASP A 862 -76.99 -42.59 49.66
N LYS A 863 -77.29 -41.29 49.49
CA LYS A 863 -78.38 -40.63 50.22
C LYS A 863 -79.75 -41.23 49.88
N SER A 864 -80.03 -41.55 48.61
CA SER A 864 -81.28 -42.24 48.23
C SER A 864 -81.38 -43.63 48.86
N ILE A 865 -80.29 -44.42 48.87
CA ILE A 865 -80.25 -45.74 49.49
C ILE A 865 -80.48 -45.63 51.00
N ALA A 866 -79.81 -44.67 51.65
CA ALA A 866 -80.00 -44.39 53.07
C ALA A 866 -81.47 -44.01 53.37
N ARG A 867 -82.12 -43.18 52.55
CA ARG A 867 -83.54 -42.86 52.68
C ARG A 867 -84.43 -44.09 52.52
N LEU A 868 -84.21 -44.90 51.48
CA LEU A 868 -84.96 -46.13 51.23
C LEU A 868 -84.80 -47.16 52.36
N SER A 869 -83.61 -47.23 52.98
CA SER A 869 -83.36 -48.12 54.12
C SER A 869 -84.22 -47.77 55.33
N VAL A 870 -84.63 -46.50 55.49
CA VAL A 870 -85.52 -46.05 56.57
C VAL A 870 -86.98 -46.24 56.17
N MET A 871 -87.35 -45.92 54.92
CA MET A 871 -88.75 -45.91 54.46
C MET A 871 -89.28 -47.32 54.12
N VAL A 872 -88.44 -48.20 53.58
CA VAL A 872 -88.78 -49.59 53.22
C VAL A 872 -87.67 -50.54 53.69
N PRO A 873 -87.47 -50.66 55.03
CA PRO A 873 -86.32 -51.34 55.62
C PRO A 873 -86.24 -52.82 55.21
N ALA A 874 -87.39 -53.51 55.10
CA ALA A 874 -87.44 -54.91 54.69
C ALA A 874 -86.78 -55.18 53.32
N ARG A 875 -86.75 -54.18 52.44
CA ARG A 875 -86.16 -54.29 51.10
C ARG A 875 -84.73 -53.73 51.06
N TYR A 876 -84.48 -52.59 51.70
CA TYR A 876 -83.25 -51.81 51.50
C TYR A 876 -82.31 -51.70 52.70
N ALA A 877 -82.75 -52.01 53.93
CA ALA A 877 -81.86 -52.05 55.11
C ALA A 877 -81.09 -53.38 55.17
N ARG A 878 -80.37 -53.71 54.09
CA ARG A 878 -79.54 -54.92 54.00
C ARG A 878 -78.07 -54.54 54.18
N PRO A 879 -77.30 -55.26 55.00
CA PRO A 879 -75.86 -55.06 55.05
C PRO A 879 -75.24 -55.43 53.70
N GLU A 880 -74.29 -54.61 53.23
CA GLU A 880 -73.50 -54.95 52.04
C GLU A 880 -72.72 -56.24 52.30
N MET A 881 -72.82 -57.21 51.38
CA MET A 881 -71.94 -58.38 51.38
C MET A 881 -70.66 -58.01 50.63
N PRO A 882 -69.48 -58.09 51.25
CA PRO A 882 -68.22 -57.87 50.55
C PRO A 882 -68.02 -58.97 49.49
N SER A 883 -67.87 -58.60 48.22
CA SER A 883 -67.38 -59.51 47.18
C SER A 883 -65.85 -59.52 47.15
N GLU A 884 -65.25 -60.63 46.71
CA GLU A 884 -63.79 -60.76 46.63
C GLU A 884 -63.19 -59.73 45.66
N PHE A 885 -62.18 -59.03 46.17
CA PHE A 885 -61.45 -57.91 45.59
C PHE A 885 -60.97 -58.15 44.13
N ILE A 886 -61.28 -57.21 43.23
CA ILE A 886 -60.41 -56.91 42.06
C ILE A 886 -59.33 -55.95 42.54
N SER A 887 -58.08 -56.43 42.65
CA SER A 887 -56.97 -55.72 43.28
C SER A 887 -56.26 -54.69 42.39
N SER A 888 -56.65 -54.50 41.13
CA SER A 888 -56.17 -53.37 40.32
C SER A 888 -56.99 -53.17 39.04
N LEU A 889 -57.55 -51.97 38.85
CA LEU A 889 -57.77 -51.42 37.52
C LEU A 889 -56.49 -50.69 37.13
N THR A 890 -55.65 -51.31 36.29
CA THR A 890 -54.57 -50.59 35.61
C THR A 890 -55.15 -49.41 34.85
N GLN A 891 -54.90 -48.18 35.33
CA GLN A 891 -55.04 -46.99 34.51
C GLN A 891 -53.98 -47.05 33.42
N GLN A 892 -54.37 -47.42 32.21
CA GLN A 892 -53.61 -47.04 31.03
C GLN A 892 -53.63 -45.51 30.96
N ALA A 893 -52.50 -44.89 31.27
CA ALA A 893 -52.27 -43.50 30.93
C ALA A 893 -52.44 -43.34 29.41
N TYR A 894 -53.34 -42.46 29.01
CA TYR A 894 -53.43 -41.96 27.65
C TYR A 894 -52.09 -41.30 27.31
N VAL A 895 -51.27 -41.97 26.51
CA VAL A 895 -50.12 -41.36 25.85
C VAL A 895 -50.67 -40.68 24.58
N PRO A 896 -50.53 -39.36 24.42
CA PRO A 896 -50.85 -38.74 23.15
C PRO A 896 -49.89 -39.29 22.08
N VAL A 897 -50.46 -39.89 21.03
CA VAL A 897 -49.69 -40.31 19.85
C VAL A 897 -49.21 -39.04 19.14
N THR A 898 -47.93 -38.72 19.27
CA THR A 898 -47.22 -37.84 18.33
C THR A 898 -47.26 -38.46 16.94
N PRO A 899 -47.77 -37.78 15.89
CA PRO A 899 -47.56 -38.22 14.52
C PRO A 899 -46.07 -38.14 14.19
N ALA A 900 -45.47 -39.27 13.83
CA ALA A 900 -44.15 -39.28 13.23
C ALA A 900 -44.18 -38.53 11.89
N ALA A 901 -43.18 -37.67 11.70
CA ALA A 901 -42.97 -36.92 10.48
C ALA A 901 -42.78 -37.87 9.28
N THR A 902 -43.60 -37.69 8.25
CA THR A 902 -43.35 -38.19 6.90
C THR A 902 -42.14 -37.44 6.33
N THR A 903 -41.01 -38.13 6.26
CA THR A 903 -39.91 -37.77 5.36
C THR A 903 -40.36 -37.95 3.91
N GLN A 904 -40.55 -36.86 3.18
CA GLN A 904 -40.47 -36.87 1.72
C GLN A 904 -39.04 -36.54 1.29
N PRO A 905 -38.42 -37.35 0.41
CA PRO A 905 -37.24 -36.93 -0.34
C PRO A 905 -37.69 -36.14 -1.56
N VAL A 906 -37.13 -34.94 -1.76
CA VAL A 906 -37.30 -34.17 -3.00
C VAL A 906 -35.97 -34.16 -3.73
N MET A 907 -36.02 -34.68 -4.96
CA MET A 907 -35.11 -34.38 -6.06
C MET A 907 -35.18 -32.89 -6.41
#